data_AF-A0A1B8TI43-F1
#
_entry.id   AF-A0A1B8TI43-F1
#
_cell.length_a   1.000
_cell.length_b   1.000
_cell.length_c   1.000
_cell.angle_alpha   90.00
_cell.angle_beta   90.00
_cell.angle_gamma   90.00
#
_symmetry.space_group_name_H-M   'P 1'
#
loop_
_entity.id
_entity.type
_entity.pdbx_description
1 polymer ?
#
loop_
_entity_poly.entity_id
_entity_poly.type
_entity_poly.pdbx_seq_one_letter_code
_entity_poly.pdbx_strand_id
1 'polypeptide(L)'
;MSVKINFDNELAVASILLADWAPPLIEHLGRYFDVREGMLRLDYAHLSTENISDASNWLLNSFSDRQRFEFELQSTAMNGPIALTLSILGYGSIGIKDSSSILDRNAYLSAQEAFRKDVLQGDSPALRDTIVAEIAPRAKWVSWLLAAHSHDRSRFLDDREIMAALVASTSEDDYIHCLELVEPRSDQSNWAFEQLVEQHKQFVLDYLEANVGGIPGSQCCKVPNVVFSLFANSPTVQKSRWACEQVLDRADPAVFPRLIQHCHTIEADDVRSLFLRWRNNSKTEQKDYLKECVAKAYSTLAALSTHTMPSDLALAAGWHELGEPAQSGQQSVVARLRELPSGTWDRESLWSQLGPAAREAWRQDIFDQVREEPELAQGLLDFACFWLEQTAFAEVEPVLLRLMDDENHLAFASRLASAGPRQKQLRAKGLVRSVRGALDLEGPGGQSENTTVLPSVGAQTWLGNPSVERLIHKALSQIEEEFCDEYSETWGEDEEAHTARLLALTQEAVRNASRRLRQLEATNQCTYPSLSVKVRQPGKREEGANTPAGAPLGADVLFLTRIVDEGKTVIQRTTLVQVKKRSGTGSGKSFGSTIGVNLRQCEDMLKQSEHAYYLFATPAWSRPTLWVAPARLVRNLTQLHTSKTSVSALQVRDASCTYADFFLHYLVGLWAGDEDEVILAVANGDPRLGRTPRHIVDIEVRRQSDWVDARTVGEK
;
A
#
# COMPACT_ATOMS: atom_id res chain seq x y z
N MET A 1 -20.08 58.33 20.68
CA MET A 1 -21.04 59.40 21.02
C MET A 1 -22.17 58.80 21.86
N SER A 2 -22.61 59.44 22.94
CA SER A 2 -23.72 58.94 23.75
C SER A 2 -25.04 59.57 23.29
N VAL A 3 -25.95 58.76 22.75
CA VAL A 3 -27.30 59.20 22.39
C VAL A 3 -28.09 59.54 23.66
N LYS A 4 -28.78 60.69 23.68
CA LYS A 4 -29.60 61.12 24.82
C LYS A 4 -31.08 60.87 24.52
N ILE A 5 -31.71 60.06 25.35
CA ILE A 5 -33.15 59.75 25.30
C ILE A 5 -33.78 60.18 26.62
N ASN A 6 -34.89 60.93 26.54
CA ASN A 6 -35.72 61.25 27.68
C ASN A 6 -37.06 60.51 27.57
N PHE A 7 -37.41 59.73 28.57
CA PHE A 7 -38.68 59.00 28.63
C PHE A 7 -39.67 59.76 29.50
N ASP A 8 -40.82 60.10 28.93
CA ASP A 8 -41.96 60.57 29.68
C ASP A 8 -42.94 59.41 29.87
N ASN A 9 -42.88 58.81 31.07
CA ASN A 9 -43.68 57.63 31.40
C ASN A 9 -45.17 57.95 31.57
N GLU A 10 -45.53 59.21 31.84
CA GLU A 10 -46.93 59.63 31.97
C GLU A 10 -47.59 59.77 30.59
N LEU A 11 -46.84 60.31 29.63
CA LEU A 11 -47.31 60.48 28.25
C LEU A 11 -46.98 59.28 27.34
N ALA A 12 -46.16 58.33 27.81
CA ALA A 12 -45.60 57.23 27.02
C ALA A 12 -44.92 57.74 25.74
N VAL A 13 -44.08 58.77 25.88
CA VAL A 13 -43.33 59.39 24.78
C VAL A 13 -41.83 59.33 25.05
N ALA A 14 -41.07 58.79 24.11
CA ALA A 14 -39.62 58.83 24.11
C ALA A 14 -39.14 59.99 23.23
N SER A 15 -38.41 60.92 23.83
CA SER A 15 -37.83 62.08 23.14
C SER A 15 -36.33 61.87 22.92
N ILE A 16 -35.90 61.83 21.66
CA ILE A 16 -34.51 61.58 21.25
C ILE A 16 -33.93 62.89 20.72
N LEU A 17 -32.80 63.33 21.31
CA LEU A 17 -32.09 64.53 20.84
C LEU A 17 -31.16 64.16 19.68
N LEU A 18 -31.33 64.84 18.53
CA LEU A 18 -30.60 64.54 17.29
C LEU A 18 -29.49 65.56 16.97
N ALA A 19 -29.21 66.52 17.85
CA ALA A 19 -28.28 67.63 17.59
C ALA A 19 -26.85 67.19 17.17
N ASP A 20 -26.39 66.03 17.68
CA ASP A 20 -25.06 65.48 17.41
C ASP A 20 -25.08 64.35 16.34
N TRP A 21 -26.20 64.18 15.63
CA TRP A 21 -26.34 63.11 14.64
C TRP A 21 -25.92 63.58 13.25
N ALA A 22 -25.43 62.65 12.44
CA ALA A 22 -25.13 62.92 11.05
C ALA A 22 -26.40 63.37 10.30
N PRO A 23 -26.39 64.52 9.58
CA PRO A 23 -27.55 65.03 8.86
C PRO A 23 -28.29 64.00 7.97
N PRO A 24 -27.60 63.08 7.26
CA PRO A 24 -28.26 62.07 6.45
C PRO A 24 -29.15 61.10 7.24
N LEU A 25 -28.80 60.79 8.49
CA LEU A 25 -29.63 59.94 9.35
C LEU A 25 -30.92 60.66 9.78
N ILE A 26 -30.82 61.96 10.06
CA ILE A 26 -31.95 62.81 10.44
C ILE A 26 -32.91 62.95 9.25
N GLU A 27 -32.37 63.22 8.06
CA GLU A 27 -33.14 63.34 6.82
C GLU A 27 -33.90 62.03 6.52
N HIS A 28 -33.25 60.88 6.69
CA HIS A 28 -33.88 59.59 6.45
C HIS A 28 -35.00 59.29 7.46
N LEU A 29 -34.81 59.59 8.75
CA LEU A 29 -35.86 59.46 9.76
C LEU A 29 -37.04 60.41 9.49
N GLY A 30 -36.75 61.63 9.01
CA GLY A 30 -37.75 62.64 8.66
C GLY A 30 -38.72 62.24 7.54
N ARG A 31 -38.41 61.18 6.78
CA ARG A 31 -39.33 60.60 5.78
C ARG A 31 -40.50 59.86 6.40
N TYR A 32 -40.35 59.39 7.64
CA TYR A 32 -41.33 58.53 8.31
C TYR A 32 -41.87 59.12 9.61
N PHE A 33 -41.13 60.04 10.23
CA PHE A 33 -41.46 60.64 11.53
C PHE A 33 -41.33 62.17 11.49
N ASP A 34 -42.10 62.85 12.33
CA ASP A 34 -42.00 64.31 12.49
C ASP A 34 -40.79 64.67 13.36
N VAL A 35 -39.80 65.33 12.75
CA VAL A 35 -38.60 65.83 13.45
C VAL A 35 -38.71 67.35 13.61
N ARG A 36 -38.96 67.82 14.83
CA ARG A 36 -39.08 69.26 15.14
C ARG A 36 -37.97 69.69 16.09
N GLU A 37 -37.37 70.85 15.81
CA GLU A 37 -36.35 71.47 16.68
C GLU A 37 -35.16 70.54 17.01
N GLY A 38 -34.79 69.64 16.08
CA GLY A 38 -33.70 68.67 16.30
C GLY A 38 -34.04 67.54 17.27
N MET A 39 -35.33 67.27 17.49
CA MET A 39 -35.83 66.22 18.38
C MET A 39 -36.81 65.31 17.65
N LEU A 40 -36.66 64.00 17.85
CA LEU A 40 -37.61 62.98 17.42
C LEU A 40 -38.44 62.51 18.61
N ARG A 41 -39.77 62.50 18.47
CA ARG A 41 -40.69 62.02 19.51
C ARG A 41 -41.38 60.75 19.05
N LEU A 42 -41.23 59.69 19.84
CA LEU A 42 -41.79 58.37 19.58
C LEU A 42 -42.87 58.07 20.61
N ASP A 43 -44.11 57.94 20.15
CA ASP A 43 -45.25 57.53 20.98
C ASP A 43 -45.27 56.00 21.11
N TYR A 44 -45.26 55.49 22.34
CA TYR A 44 -45.34 54.06 22.62
C TYR A 44 -46.55 53.71 23.52
N ALA A 45 -47.57 54.58 23.58
CA ALA A 45 -48.77 54.38 24.36
C ALA A 45 -49.60 53.15 23.93
N HIS A 46 -49.46 52.71 22.68
CA HIS A 46 -50.12 51.50 22.16
C HIS A 46 -49.59 50.20 22.77
N LEU A 47 -48.41 50.22 23.41
CA LEU A 47 -47.82 49.06 24.06
C LEU A 47 -48.45 48.81 25.44
N SER A 48 -48.61 47.53 25.80
CA SER A 48 -49.25 47.11 27.04
C SER A 48 -48.42 47.43 28.28
N THR A 49 -49.09 47.80 29.37
CA THR A 49 -48.50 47.90 30.72
C THR A 49 -48.59 46.59 31.50
N GLU A 50 -49.30 45.58 30.97
CA GLU A 50 -49.47 44.27 31.60
C GLU A 50 -48.36 43.30 31.17
N ASN A 51 -47.91 42.45 32.10
CA ASN A 51 -46.96 41.37 31.82
C ASN A 51 -47.69 40.20 31.15
N ILE A 52 -47.70 40.17 29.82
CA ILE A 52 -48.21 39.03 29.04
C ILE A 52 -46.98 38.26 28.55
N SER A 53 -46.61 37.19 29.25
CA SER A 53 -45.39 36.44 28.95
C SER A 53 -45.51 35.63 27.67
N ASP A 54 -44.64 35.90 26.69
CA ASP A 54 -44.28 34.93 25.64
C ASP A 54 -42.92 35.29 24.99
N ALA A 55 -41.93 35.65 25.82
CA ALA A 55 -40.57 35.96 25.36
C ALA A 55 -39.58 34.88 25.80
N SER A 56 -38.63 34.54 24.92
CA SER A 56 -37.67 33.44 25.12
C SER A 56 -36.48 33.79 26.03
N ASN A 57 -36.41 35.00 26.59
CA ASN A 57 -35.25 35.49 27.32
C ASN A 57 -35.57 35.71 28.81
N TRP A 58 -34.91 34.98 29.72
CA TRP A 58 -35.30 34.89 31.13
C TRP A 58 -35.33 36.25 31.90
N LEU A 59 -34.59 37.26 31.41
CA LEU A 59 -34.41 38.57 32.03
C LEU A 59 -35.54 39.53 31.62
N LEU A 60 -36.13 39.29 30.45
CA LEU A 60 -37.21 40.10 29.87
C LEU A 60 -38.59 39.59 30.26
N ASN A 61 -38.68 38.42 30.91
CA ASN A 61 -39.94 37.82 31.36
C ASN A 61 -40.64 38.59 32.50
N SER A 62 -39.99 39.62 33.06
CA SER A 62 -40.52 40.45 34.14
C SER A 62 -41.00 41.83 33.69
N PHE A 63 -40.75 42.21 32.43
CA PHE A 63 -41.05 43.55 31.89
C PHE A 63 -42.38 43.57 31.12
N SER A 64 -43.12 44.66 31.28
CA SER A 64 -44.24 44.98 30.38
C SER A 64 -43.71 45.37 29.00
N ASP A 65 -44.58 45.37 27.98
CA ASP A 65 -44.17 45.76 26.62
C ASP A 65 -43.57 47.17 26.58
N ARG A 66 -44.08 48.10 27.40
CA ARG A 66 -43.52 49.45 27.55
C ARG A 66 -42.12 49.45 28.19
N GLN A 67 -41.93 48.69 29.27
CA GLN A 67 -40.62 48.58 29.92
C GLN A 67 -39.59 47.91 29.01
N ARG A 68 -40.04 46.94 28.21
CA ARG A 68 -39.22 46.30 27.19
C ARG A 68 -38.83 47.27 26.07
N PHE A 69 -39.77 48.08 25.59
CA PHE A 69 -39.50 49.16 24.63
C PHE A 69 -38.42 50.12 25.15
N GLU A 70 -38.59 50.64 26.37
CA GLU A 70 -37.65 51.59 26.97
C GLU A 70 -36.26 50.97 27.11
N PHE A 71 -36.19 49.73 27.59
CA PHE A 71 -34.95 48.98 27.76
C PHE A 71 -34.25 48.70 26.42
N GLU A 72 -34.97 48.20 25.41
CA GLU A 72 -34.41 47.89 24.09
C GLU A 72 -33.97 49.15 23.33
N LEU A 73 -34.74 50.24 23.45
CA LEU A 73 -34.40 51.53 22.86
C LEU A 73 -33.15 52.13 23.52
N GLN A 74 -33.06 52.11 24.86
CA GLN A 74 -31.89 52.59 25.59
C GLN A 74 -30.66 51.71 25.34
N SER A 75 -30.82 50.38 25.32
CA SER A 75 -29.76 49.44 24.97
C SER A 75 -29.22 49.69 23.56
N THR A 76 -30.09 49.95 22.60
CA THR A 76 -29.67 50.24 21.23
C THR A 76 -29.01 51.62 21.11
N ALA A 77 -29.47 52.62 21.87
CA ALA A 77 -28.86 53.94 21.94
C ALA A 77 -27.39 53.90 22.40
N MET A 78 -27.03 52.95 23.28
CA MET A 78 -25.64 52.72 23.68
C MET A 78 -24.75 52.22 22.54
N ASN A 79 -25.34 51.65 21.48
CA ASN A 79 -24.64 51.18 20.28
C ASN A 79 -24.52 52.28 19.20
N GLY A 80 -24.95 53.51 19.50
CA GLY A 80 -24.77 54.69 18.68
C GLY A 80 -25.95 55.08 17.78
N PRO A 81 -25.85 56.23 17.08
CA PRO A 81 -26.94 56.79 16.26
C PRO A 81 -27.44 55.85 15.16
N ILE A 82 -26.55 55.20 14.42
CA ILE A 82 -26.91 54.30 13.30
C ILE A 82 -27.72 53.10 13.79
N ALA A 83 -27.29 52.46 14.89
CA ALA A 83 -28.02 51.34 15.47
C ALA A 83 -29.42 51.77 15.92
N LEU A 84 -29.55 52.95 16.54
CA LEU A 84 -30.83 53.45 16.97
C LEU A 84 -31.75 53.80 15.79
N THR A 85 -31.23 54.44 14.74
CA THR A 85 -31.97 54.68 13.49
C THR A 85 -32.55 53.39 12.95
N LEU A 86 -31.73 52.35 12.78
CA LEU A 86 -32.18 51.07 12.23
C LEU A 86 -33.26 50.42 13.11
N SER A 87 -33.13 50.49 14.43
CA SER A 87 -34.15 49.96 15.33
C SER A 87 -35.47 50.72 15.23
N ILE A 88 -35.42 52.05 15.11
CA ILE A 88 -36.61 52.90 14.89
C ILE A 88 -37.27 52.58 13.54
N LEU A 89 -36.50 52.24 12.51
CA LEU A 89 -37.01 51.81 11.20
C LEU A 89 -37.53 50.36 11.19
N GLY A 90 -37.46 49.65 12.32
CA GLY A 90 -38.04 48.32 12.51
C GLY A 90 -37.05 47.15 12.61
N TYR A 91 -35.73 47.37 12.61
CA TYR A 91 -34.76 46.28 12.88
C TYR A 91 -34.79 45.85 14.36
N GLY A 92 -34.90 44.54 14.59
CA GLY A 92 -34.92 43.98 15.94
C GLY A 92 -36.26 44.14 16.67
N SER A 93 -37.29 44.68 16.02
CA SER A 93 -38.67 44.81 16.52
C SER A 93 -38.79 45.44 17.92
N ILE A 94 -38.41 46.71 18.05
CA ILE A 94 -38.64 47.50 19.26
C ILE A 94 -40.13 47.88 19.48
N GLY A 95 -41.10 47.24 18.83
CA GLY A 95 -42.54 47.47 19.09
C GLY A 95 -43.15 48.78 18.54
N ILE A 96 -42.43 49.56 17.74
CA ILE A 96 -42.90 50.89 17.29
C ILE A 96 -43.87 50.89 16.10
N LYS A 97 -44.10 49.73 15.47
CA LYS A 97 -44.82 49.57 14.20
C LYS A 97 -46.27 50.11 14.21
N ASP A 98 -46.90 50.16 15.38
CA ASP A 98 -48.28 50.62 15.57
C ASP A 98 -48.37 52.01 16.25
N SER A 99 -47.24 52.72 16.34
CA SER A 99 -47.15 54.05 16.94
C SER A 99 -47.92 55.11 16.15
N SER A 100 -48.54 56.04 16.87
CA SER A 100 -49.15 57.26 16.29
C SER A 100 -48.12 58.25 15.72
N SER A 101 -46.84 58.09 16.08
CA SER A 101 -45.74 58.96 15.63
C SER A 101 -45.31 58.72 14.17
N ILE A 102 -45.78 57.64 13.54
CA ILE A 102 -45.52 57.31 12.14
C ILE A 102 -46.42 58.15 11.23
N LEU A 103 -45.83 58.95 10.34
CA LEU A 103 -46.54 59.86 9.44
C LEU A 103 -47.37 59.13 8.37
N ASP A 104 -46.78 58.10 7.74
CA ASP A 104 -47.43 57.23 6.77
C ASP A 104 -47.07 55.78 7.07
N ARG A 105 -48.08 55.03 7.51
CA ARG A 105 -47.95 53.61 7.86
C ARG A 105 -47.56 52.74 6.67
N ASN A 106 -48.04 53.05 5.46
CA ASN A 106 -47.72 52.26 4.27
C ASN A 106 -46.27 52.49 3.84
N ALA A 107 -45.80 53.74 3.87
CA ALA A 107 -44.41 54.07 3.60
C ALA A 107 -43.47 53.43 4.65
N TYR A 108 -43.86 53.47 5.93
CA TYR A 108 -43.08 52.91 7.03
C TYR A 108 -42.88 51.39 6.92
N LEU A 109 -43.87 50.64 6.40
CA LEU A 109 -43.73 49.20 6.19
C LEU A 109 -42.55 48.84 5.26
N SER A 110 -42.11 49.76 4.41
CA SER A 110 -40.95 49.59 3.52
C SER A 110 -39.71 50.36 3.97
N ALA A 111 -39.73 51.02 5.14
CA ALA A 111 -38.64 51.88 5.61
C ALA A 111 -37.30 51.15 5.76
N GLN A 112 -37.35 49.91 6.26
CA GLN A 112 -36.19 49.04 6.39
C GLN A 112 -35.50 48.77 5.03
N GLU A 113 -36.31 48.49 4.02
CA GLU A 113 -35.85 48.16 2.68
C GLU A 113 -35.38 49.42 1.93
N ALA A 114 -36.08 50.54 2.12
CA ALA A 114 -35.67 51.85 1.59
C ALA A 114 -34.30 52.27 2.14
N PHE A 115 -34.05 52.10 3.44
CA PHE A 115 -32.73 52.36 4.03
C PHE A 115 -31.64 51.51 3.38
N ARG A 116 -31.87 50.19 3.23
CA ARG A 116 -30.90 49.30 2.55
C ARG A 116 -30.64 49.74 1.12
N LYS A 117 -31.70 50.05 0.39
CA LYS A 117 -31.62 50.49 -1.00
C LYS A 117 -30.84 51.79 -1.15
N ASP A 118 -31.08 52.77 -0.29
CA ASP A 118 -30.36 54.05 -0.30
C ASP A 118 -28.86 53.86 -0.07
N VAL A 119 -28.50 52.94 0.83
CA VAL A 119 -27.09 52.60 1.12
C VAL A 119 -26.45 51.82 -0.04
N LEU A 120 -27.15 50.85 -0.65
CA LEU A 120 -26.60 49.97 -1.69
C LEU A 120 -26.61 50.56 -3.11
N GLN A 121 -27.69 51.25 -3.49
CA GLN A 121 -27.87 51.77 -4.85
C GLN A 121 -27.29 53.18 -5.02
N GLY A 122 -26.86 53.82 -3.92
CA GLY A 122 -26.28 55.16 -3.95
C GLY A 122 -27.31 56.28 -4.14
N ASP A 123 -28.61 55.99 -3.97
CA ASP A 123 -29.69 56.99 -4.05
C ASP A 123 -29.50 58.10 -2.98
N SER A 124 -28.72 57.84 -1.92
CA SER A 124 -28.25 58.85 -0.97
C SER A 124 -26.74 58.70 -0.68
N PRO A 125 -25.86 59.39 -1.44
CA PRO A 125 -24.41 59.30 -1.27
C PRO A 125 -23.96 59.72 0.14
N ALA A 126 -24.57 60.77 0.71
CA ALA A 126 -24.21 61.26 2.03
C ALA A 126 -24.56 60.25 3.16
N LEU A 127 -25.66 59.51 3.02
CA LEU A 127 -26.01 58.43 3.96
C LEU A 127 -24.99 57.30 3.86
N ARG A 128 -24.62 56.92 2.64
CA ARG A 128 -23.59 55.90 2.39
C ARG A 128 -22.24 56.29 2.99
N ASP A 129 -21.77 57.52 2.77
CA ASP A 129 -20.50 58.03 3.35
C ASP A 129 -20.51 57.95 4.88
N THR A 130 -21.65 58.29 5.51
CA THR A 130 -21.83 58.20 6.97
C THR A 130 -21.69 56.76 7.46
N ILE A 131 -22.27 55.80 6.73
CA ILE A 131 -22.19 54.36 7.05
C ILE A 131 -20.76 53.85 6.88
N VAL A 132 -20.10 54.20 5.79
CA VAL A 132 -18.71 53.80 5.48
C VAL A 132 -17.73 54.36 6.52
N ALA A 133 -17.93 55.59 7.00
CA ALA A 133 -17.04 56.21 7.98
C ALA A 133 -17.15 55.59 9.40
N GLU A 134 -18.33 55.11 9.78
CA GLU A 134 -18.61 54.61 11.14
C GLU A 134 -18.62 53.07 11.24
N ILE A 135 -18.35 52.37 10.13
CA ILE A 135 -18.40 50.90 10.09
C ILE A 135 -17.29 50.28 10.95
N ALA A 136 -17.69 49.39 11.87
CA ALA A 136 -16.77 48.67 12.74
C ALA A 136 -17.27 47.24 13.01
N PRO A 137 -16.39 46.23 13.13
CA PRO A 137 -16.81 44.83 13.27
C PRO A 137 -17.77 44.56 14.44
N ARG A 138 -17.50 45.15 15.62
CA ARG A 138 -18.35 44.96 16.83
C ARG A 138 -19.58 45.86 16.87
N ALA A 139 -19.79 46.71 15.88
CA ALA A 139 -20.98 47.55 15.87
C ALA A 139 -22.23 46.68 15.65
N LYS A 140 -23.17 46.72 16.59
CA LYS A 140 -24.38 45.87 16.58
C LYS A 140 -25.12 45.93 15.23
N TRP A 141 -25.16 47.10 14.59
CA TRP A 141 -25.82 47.29 13.31
C TRP A 141 -25.14 46.59 12.12
N VAL A 142 -23.82 46.37 12.17
CA VAL A 142 -23.09 45.64 11.12
C VAL A 142 -23.55 44.18 11.09
N SER A 143 -23.74 43.57 12.27
CA SER A 143 -24.29 42.21 12.37
C SER A 143 -25.71 42.09 11.79
N TRP A 144 -26.48 43.18 11.79
CA TRP A 144 -27.81 43.22 11.18
C TRP A 144 -27.76 43.35 9.66
N LEU A 145 -26.85 44.19 9.14
CA LEU A 145 -26.62 44.30 7.69
C LEU A 145 -26.19 42.96 7.11
N LEU A 146 -25.28 42.29 7.81
CA LEU A 146 -24.72 40.99 7.45
C LEU A 146 -25.51 39.83 8.07
N ALA A 147 -26.73 40.02 8.56
CA ALA A 147 -27.46 38.94 9.21
C ALA A 147 -27.76 37.77 8.26
N ALA A 148 -27.71 36.55 8.80
CA ALA A 148 -27.94 35.29 8.10
C ALA A 148 -29.25 35.21 7.30
N HIS A 149 -30.30 35.94 7.71
CA HIS A 149 -31.63 35.90 7.11
C HIS A 149 -31.93 37.09 6.19
N SER A 150 -30.93 37.96 5.96
CA SER A 150 -31.07 39.11 5.08
C SER A 150 -31.00 38.68 3.61
N HIS A 151 -32.03 39.02 2.82
CA HIS A 151 -32.03 38.78 1.37
C HIS A 151 -30.93 39.59 0.65
N ASP A 152 -30.51 40.72 1.23
CA ASP A 152 -29.51 41.62 0.65
C ASP A 152 -28.08 41.37 1.14
N ARG A 153 -27.84 40.34 1.97
CA ARG A 153 -26.48 40.02 2.46
C ARG A 153 -25.49 39.91 1.31
N SER A 154 -25.86 39.24 0.22
CA SER A 154 -24.98 39.09 -0.96
C SER A 154 -24.60 40.44 -1.55
N ARG A 155 -25.56 41.36 -1.70
CA ARG A 155 -25.33 42.71 -2.24
C ARG A 155 -24.38 43.53 -1.37
N PHE A 156 -24.49 43.43 -0.04
CA PHE A 156 -23.55 44.07 0.87
C PHE A 156 -22.14 43.46 0.79
N LEU A 157 -22.01 42.13 0.67
CA LEU A 157 -20.71 41.46 0.50
C LEU A 157 -20.06 41.75 -0.86
N ASP A 158 -20.87 42.04 -1.89
CA ASP A 158 -20.41 42.44 -3.22
C ASP A 158 -19.94 43.92 -3.26
N ASP A 159 -20.40 44.73 -2.30
CA ASP A 159 -20.07 46.15 -2.22
C ASP A 159 -18.63 46.38 -1.74
N ARG A 160 -17.77 46.80 -2.67
CA ARG A 160 -16.33 46.96 -2.42
C ARG A 160 -15.99 48.09 -1.47
N GLU A 161 -16.78 49.13 -1.40
CA GLU A 161 -16.46 50.31 -0.58
C GLU A 161 -16.82 50.06 0.88
N ILE A 162 -18.03 49.53 1.13
CA ILE A 162 -18.49 49.19 2.48
C ILE A 162 -17.60 48.07 3.05
N MET A 163 -17.32 47.03 2.25
CA MET A 163 -16.45 45.95 2.69
C MET A 163 -15.00 46.41 2.88
N ALA A 164 -14.46 47.30 2.03
CA ALA A 164 -13.10 47.81 2.21
C ALA A 164 -12.96 48.60 3.52
N ALA A 165 -13.96 49.42 3.85
CA ALA A 165 -13.97 50.16 5.11
C ALA A 165 -14.09 49.25 6.33
N LEU A 166 -14.92 48.19 6.26
CA LEU A 166 -15.00 47.19 7.32
C LEU A 166 -13.68 46.44 7.52
N VAL A 167 -13.01 46.06 6.43
CA VAL A 167 -11.69 45.41 6.48
C VAL A 167 -10.67 46.37 7.12
N ALA A 168 -10.63 47.63 6.67
CA ALA A 168 -9.69 48.63 7.18
C ALA A 168 -9.92 49.02 8.65
N SER A 169 -11.16 48.92 9.15
CA SER A 169 -11.50 49.21 10.55
C SER A 169 -11.33 47.99 11.48
N THR A 170 -10.96 46.83 10.96
CA THR A 170 -10.77 45.61 11.74
C THR A 170 -9.44 45.64 12.49
N SER A 171 -9.48 45.46 13.81
CA SER A 171 -8.31 45.30 14.67
C SER A 171 -7.94 43.82 14.83
N GLU A 172 -6.73 43.53 15.34
CA GLU A 172 -6.32 42.14 15.65
C GLU A 172 -7.28 41.45 16.64
N ASP A 173 -7.81 42.19 17.61
CA ASP A 173 -8.76 41.68 18.62
C ASP A 173 -10.16 41.38 18.07
N ASP A 174 -10.49 41.94 16.89
CA ASP A 174 -11.80 41.84 16.24
C ASP A 174 -11.79 40.92 15.03
N TYR A 175 -10.61 40.43 14.65
CA TYR A 175 -10.37 39.71 13.42
C TYR A 175 -11.27 38.47 13.25
N ILE A 176 -11.31 37.58 14.25
CA ILE A 176 -12.11 36.35 14.17
C ILE A 176 -13.60 36.66 14.07
N HIS A 177 -14.05 37.67 14.83
CA HIS A 177 -15.44 38.11 14.77
C HIS A 177 -15.78 38.69 13.39
N CYS A 178 -14.87 39.46 12.79
CA CYS A 178 -15.07 40.00 11.46
C CYS A 178 -15.10 38.90 10.39
N LEU A 179 -14.24 37.88 10.48
CA LEU A 179 -14.29 36.71 9.59
C LEU A 179 -15.63 35.98 9.65
N GLU A 180 -16.19 35.78 10.85
CA GLU A 180 -17.51 35.17 11.03
C GLU A 180 -18.62 36.03 10.40
N LEU A 181 -18.51 37.36 10.51
CA LEU A 181 -19.48 38.29 9.92
C LEU A 181 -19.46 38.23 8.39
N VAL A 182 -18.28 38.22 7.77
CA VAL A 182 -18.13 38.26 6.31
C VAL A 182 -18.02 36.88 5.66
N GLU A 183 -18.22 35.80 6.42
CA GLU A 183 -18.15 34.42 5.93
C GLU A 183 -19.04 34.23 4.68
N PRO A 184 -18.46 33.94 3.50
CA PRO A 184 -19.26 33.81 2.29
C PRO A 184 -20.07 32.52 2.33
N ARG A 185 -21.33 32.60 1.90
CA ARG A 185 -22.17 31.43 1.59
C ARG A 185 -22.09 31.10 0.10
N SER A 186 -22.70 29.99 -0.30
CA SER A 186 -22.83 29.61 -1.71
C SER A 186 -23.20 30.83 -2.56
N ASP A 187 -22.38 31.09 -3.58
CA ASP A 187 -22.57 32.14 -4.58
C ASP A 187 -22.46 33.60 -4.07
N GLN A 188 -21.87 33.82 -2.88
CA GLN A 188 -21.58 35.17 -2.35
C GLN A 188 -20.13 35.60 -2.61
N SER A 189 -19.88 36.91 -2.70
CA SER A 189 -18.52 37.46 -2.77
C SER A 189 -17.70 37.08 -1.55
N ASN A 190 -16.51 36.53 -1.83
CA ASN A 190 -15.49 36.17 -0.84
C ASN A 190 -14.43 37.28 -0.65
N TRP A 191 -14.59 38.44 -1.28
CA TRP A 191 -13.50 39.41 -1.33
C TRP A 191 -13.11 39.95 0.05
N ALA A 192 -14.08 40.36 0.88
CA ALA A 192 -13.80 40.90 2.21
C ALA A 192 -13.11 39.86 3.10
N PHE A 193 -13.58 38.61 3.03
CA PHE A 193 -13.02 37.48 3.76
C PHE A 193 -11.56 37.22 3.37
N GLU A 194 -11.26 37.20 2.06
CA GLU A 194 -9.88 37.01 1.59
C GLU A 194 -8.96 38.18 1.94
N GLN A 195 -9.44 39.43 1.85
CA GLN A 195 -8.63 40.59 2.23
C GLN A 195 -8.26 40.59 3.71
N LEU A 196 -9.17 40.15 4.60
CA LEU A 196 -8.85 39.96 6.01
C LEU A 196 -7.73 38.92 6.19
N VAL A 197 -7.84 37.79 5.49
CA VAL A 197 -6.81 36.73 5.55
C VAL A 197 -5.45 37.22 5.03
N GLU A 198 -5.42 37.99 3.95
CA GLU A 198 -4.18 38.55 3.39
C GLU A 198 -3.54 39.58 4.32
N GLN A 199 -4.33 40.49 4.90
CA GLN A 199 -3.84 41.54 5.79
C GLN A 199 -3.31 41.00 7.12
N HIS A 200 -3.97 39.99 7.70
CA HIS A 200 -3.63 39.41 8.99
C HIS A 200 -3.08 37.98 8.88
N LYS A 201 -2.30 37.72 7.83
CA LYS A 201 -1.80 36.37 7.49
C LYS A 201 -1.15 35.65 8.67
N GLN A 202 -0.28 36.30 9.44
CA GLN A 202 0.41 35.66 10.56
C GLN A 202 -0.58 35.21 11.64
N PHE A 203 -1.55 36.05 11.98
CA PHE A 203 -2.58 35.74 12.96
C PHE A 203 -3.45 34.56 12.51
N VAL A 204 -3.73 34.44 11.21
CA VAL A 204 -4.44 33.27 10.65
C VAL A 204 -3.64 32.00 10.85
N LEU A 205 -2.33 32.02 10.58
CA LEU A 205 -1.48 30.85 10.80
C LEU A 205 -1.46 30.47 12.28
N ASP A 206 -1.25 31.42 13.18
CA ASP A 206 -1.25 31.18 14.63
C ASP A 206 -2.61 30.62 15.10
N TYR A 207 -3.71 31.14 14.57
CA TYR A 207 -5.06 30.66 14.87
C TYR A 207 -5.31 29.24 14.35
N LEU A 208 -4.86 28.91 13.13
CA LEU A 208 -4.94 27.56 12.58
C LEU A 208 -4.08 26.59 13.40
N GLU A 209 -2.88 27.00 13.80
CA GLU A 209 -1.99 26.18 14.63
C GLU A 209 -2.63 25.79 15.97
N ALA A 210 -3.36 26.72 16.58
CA ALA A 210 -4.05 26.50 17.85
C ALA A 210 -5.32 25.64 17.72
N ASN A 211 -5.97 25.61 16.55
CA ASN A 211 -7.34 25.08 16.40
C ASN A 211 -7.51 23.90 15.41
N VAL A 212 -6.54 23.64 14.52
CA VAL A 212 -6.61 22.52 13.55
C VAL A 212 -6.37 21.17 14.24
N GLY A 213 -5.50 21.14 15.25
CA GLY A 213 -5.20 19.94 16.03
C GLY A 213 -5.34 20.19 17.52
N GLY A 214 -6.10 19.33 18.20
CA GLY A 214 -6.19 19.36 19.66
C GLY A 214 -4.83 19.13 20.32
N ILE A 215 -4.66 19.63 21.55
CA ILE A 215 -3.48 19.34 22.37
C ILE A 215 -3.32 17.80 22.45
N PRO A 216 -2.11 17.25 22.22
CA PRO A 216 -1.87 15.82 22.30
C PRO A 216 -2.39 15.24 23.63
N GLY A 217 -3.41 14.39 23.58
CA GLY A 217 -4.04 13.77 24.76
C GLY A 217 -5.42 14.30 25.16
N SER A 218 -5.95 15.34 24.51
CA SER A 218 -7.32 15.82 24.76
C SER A 218 -8.32 15.12 23.84
N GLN A 219 -9.24 14.33 24.41
CA GLN A 219 -10.36 13.75 23.68
C GLN A 219 -11.38 14.85 23.38
N CYS A 220 -11.50 15.21 22.10
CA CYS A 220 -12.51 16.12 21.54
C CYS A 220 -12.22 17.62 21.73
N CYS A 221 -11.33 18.16 20.90
CA CYS A 221 -11.34 19.60 20.61
C CYS A 221 -12.29 19.81 19.41
N LYS A 222 -13.47 20.42 19.63
CA LYS A 222 -14.35 20.82 18.53
C LYS A 222 -13.63 21.89 17.71
N VAL A 223 -13.23 21.56 16.50
CA VAL A 223 -12.64 22.52 15.56
C VAL A 223 -13.66 23.63 15.27
N PRO A 224 -13.34 24.91 15.49
CA PRO A 224 -14.26 26.03 15.25
C PRO A 224 -14.72 26.09 13.79
N ASN A 225 -15.97 26.53 13.55
CA ASN A 225 -16.53 26.64 12.21
C ASN A 225 -15.66 27.52 11.28
N VAL A 226 -15.11 28.61 11.81
CA VAL A 226 -14.22 29.53 11.09
C VAL A 226 -13.04 28.81 10.44
N VAL A 227 -12.49 27.76 11.07
CA VAL A 227 -11.39 26.98 10.48
C VAL A 227 -11.86 26.31 9.19
N PHE A 228 -13.05 25.71 9.17
CA PHE A 228 -13.61 25.14 7.95
C PHE A 228 -13.85 26.21 6.89
N SER A 229 -14.33 27.38 7.27
CA SER A 229 -14.57 28.50 6.36
C SER A 229 -13.27 29.02 5.75
N LEU A 230 -12.19 29.08 6.53
CA LEU A 230 -10.85 29.46 6.04
C LEU A 230 -10.37 28.48 4.96
N PHE A 231 -10.45 27.18 5.20
CA PHE A 231 -10.09 26.19 4.19
C PHE A 231 -11.05 26.20 2.98
N ALA A 232 -12.36 26.28 3.20
CA ALA A 232 -13.35 26.22 2.13
C ALA A 232 -13.36 27.45 1.22
N ASN A 233 -13.10 28.64 1.78
CA ASN A 233 -13.35 29.90 1.09
C ASN A 233 -12.08 30.72 0.82
N SER A 234 -10.94 30.52 1.50
CA SER A 234 -9.75 31.38 1.26
C SER A 234 -8.75 30.75 0.28
N PRO A 235 -8.56 31.30 -0.95
CA PRO A 235 -7.48 30.89 -1.84
C PRO A 235 -6.10 30.95 -1.20
N THR A 236 -5.82 31.95 -0.35
CA THR A 236 -4.55 32.07 0.38
C THR A 236 -4.29 30.87 1.28
N VAL A 237 -5.31 30.42 2.03
CA VAL A 237 -5.18 29.21 2.89
C VAL A 237 -5.10 27.95 2.04
N GLN A 238 -5.95 27.79 1.02
CA GLN A 238 -5.97 26.62 0.14
C GLN A 238 -4.64 26.40 -0.58
N LYS A 239 -3.97 27.48 -0.98
CA LYS A 239 -2.65 27.46 -1.64
C LYS A 239 -1.47 27.49 -0.66
N SER A 240 -1.71 27.53 0.64
CA SER A 240 -0.65 27.54 1.64
C SER A 240 -0.17 26.11 1.92
N ARG A 241 1.09 25.82 1.58
CA ARG A 241 1.73 24.54 1.90
C ARG A 241 1.73 24.25 3.40
N TRP A 242 2.07 25.25 4.20
CA TRP A 242 2.08 25.15 5.65
C TRP A 242 0.71 24.77 6.22
N ALA A 243 -0.38 25.36 5.69
CA ALA A 243 -1.73 25.06 6.17
C ALA A 243 -2.14 23.61 5.83
N CYS A 244 -1.73 23.12 4.65
CA CYS A 244 -1.92 21.73 4.26
C CYS A 244 -1.16 20.78 5.21
N GLU A 245 0.10 21.09 5.56
CA GLU A 245 0.91 20.32 6.51
C GLU A 245 0.26 20.26 7.90
N GLN A 246 -0.33 21.35 8.40
CA GLN A 246 -1.05 21.31 9.68
C GLN A 246 -2.21 20.32 9.66
N VAL A 247 -2.95 20.22 8.55
CA VAL A 247 -4.02 19.23 8.39
C VAL A 247 -3.45 17.82 8.35
N LEU A 248 -2.37 17.60 7.59
CA LEU A 248 -1.70 16.32 7.43
C LEU A 248 -1.13 15.76 8.75
N ASP A 249 -0.60 16.62 9.61
CA ASP A 249 0.12 16.21 10.81
C ASP A 249 -0.72 16.25 12.10
N ARG A 250 -1.69 17.16 12.20
CA ARG A 250 -2.34 17.46 13.49
C ARG A 250 -3.85 17.33 13.50
N ALA A 251 -4.51 17.28 12.34
CA ALA A 251 -5.97 17.21 12.32
C ALA A 251 -6.48 15.88 12.87
N ASP A 252 -7.56 15.96 13.67
CA ASP A 252 -8.26 14.78 14.15
C ASP A 252 -8.89 14.00 12.97
N PRO A 253 -8.82 12.66 12.97
CA PRO A 253 -9.39 11.84 11.89
C PRO A 253 -10.86 12.13 11.56
N ALA A 254 -11.69 12.58 12.51
CA ALA A 254 -13.09 12.92 12.26
C ALA A 254 -13.27 14.22 11.47
N VAL A 255 -12.30 15.14 11.55
CA VAL A 255 -12.35 16.47 10.91
C VAL A 255 -11.50 16.51 9.64
N PHE A 256 -10.44 15.71 9.58
CA PHE A 256 -9.48 15.63 8.49
C PHE A 256 -10.12 15.58 7.09
N PRO A 257 -11.10 14.70 6.78
CA PRO A 257 -11.67 14.60 5.44
C PRO A 257 -12.33 15.89 4.95
N ARG A 258 -12.88 16.70 5.87
CA ARG A 258 -13.52 17.97 5.55
C ARG A 258 -12.52 19.09 5.29
N LEU A 259 -11.34 19.05 5.90
CA LEU A 259 -10.29 20.07 5.70
C LEU A 259 -9.43 19.75 4.48
N ILE A 260 -9.00 18.49 4.35
CA ILE A 260 -8.04 18.09 3.30
C ILE A 260 -8.58 18.33 1.89
N GLN A 261 -9.90 18.22 1.69
CA GLN A 261 -10.54 18.39 0.38
C GLN A 261 -10.38 19.80 -0.23
N HIS A 262 -10.02 20.78 0.60
CA HIS A 262 -9.79 22.15 0.17
C HIS A 262 -8.30 22.49 0.05
N CYS A 263 -7.40 21.56 0.36
CA CYS A 263 -5.97 21.79 0.22
C CYS A 263 -5.54 21.60 -1.25
N HIS A 264 -4.96 22.64 -1.85
CA HIS A 264 -4.49 22.62 -3.24
C HIS A 264 -2.99 22.35 -3.40
N THR A 265 -2.26 22.22 -2.29
CA THR A 265 -0.80 22.01 -2.25
C THR A 265 -0.42 20.64 -1.67
N ILE A 266 -1.37 19.70 -1.68
CA ILE A 266 -1.10 18.31 -1.31
C ILE A 266 -0.21 17.65 -2.37
N GLU A 267 0.81 16.94 -1.92
CA GLU A 267 1.80 16.27 -2.77
C GLU A 267 1.69 14.74 -2.64
N ALA A 268 2.29 14.02 -3.59
CA ALA A 268 2.30 12.56 -3.59
C ALA A 268 2.94 11.96 -2.32
N ASP A 269 4.02 12.56 -1.82
CA ASP A 269 4.72 12.08 -0.63
C ASP A 269 3.91 12.23 0.67
N ASP A 270 3.00 13.21 0.73
CA ASP A 270 2.05 13.34 1.84
C ASP A 270 1.09 12.15 1.88
N VAL A 271 0.54 11.81 0.71
CA VAL A 271 -0.37 10.67 0.57
C VAL A 271 0.37 9.36 0.89
N ARG A 272 1.60 9.17 0.39
CA ARG A 272 2.46 8.02 0.76
C ARG A 272 2.67 7.92 2.28
N SER A 273 2.89 9.05 2.94
CA SER A 273 3.08 9.12 4.39
C SER A 273 1.81 8.77 5.17
N LEU A 274 0.63 9.21 4.71
CA LEU A 274 -0.66 8.83 5.31
C LEU A 274 -0.94 7.34 5.16
N PHE A 275 -0.70 6.80 3.97
CA PHE A 275 -0.78 5.37 3.68
C PHE A 275 0.10 4.54 4.64
N LEU A 276 1.32 5.01 4.92
CA LEU A 276 2.23 4.43 5.91
C LEU A 276 1.68 4.47 7.34
N ARG A 277 1.13 5.61 7.77
CA ARG A 277 0.51 5.77 9.09
C ARG A 277 -0.69 4.83 9.26
N TRP A 278 -1.52 4.70 8.24
CA TRP A 278 -2.67 3.79 8.23
C TRP A 278 -2.24 2.33 8.38
N ARG A 279 -1.21 1.90 7.62
CA ARG A 279 -0.71 0.52 7.67
C ARG A 279 -0.09 0.15 9.02
N ASN A 280 0.66 1.06 9.63
CA ASN A 280 1.37 0.81 10.89
C ASN A 280 0.46 0.89 12.12
N ASN A 281 -0.80 1.32 11.99
CA ASN A 281 -1.70 1.42 13.13
C ASN A 281 -2.21 0.04 13.56
N SER A 282 -1.96 -0.32 14.81
CA SER A 282 -2.31 -1.61 15.41
C SER A 282 -3.74 -1.66 15.97
N LYS A 283 -4.46 -0.52 16.07
CA LYS A 283 -5.80 -0.46 16.66
C LYS A 283 -6.88 -0.49 15.57
N THR A 284 -7.69 -1.55 15.56
CA THR A 284 -8.71 -1.81 14.52
C THR A 284 -9.75 -0.68 14.38
N GLU A 285 -10.25 -0.13 15.49
CA GLU A 285 -11.25 0.96 15.45
C GLU A 285 -10.71 2.27 14.84
N GLN A 286 -9.43 2.58 15.02
CA GLN A 286 -8.79 3.76 14.41
C GLN A 286 -8.41 3.53 12.95
N LYS A 287 -8.39 2.28 12.49
CA LYS A 287 -7.97 1.91 11.14
C LYS A 287 -9.00 2.29 10.08
N ASP A 288 -10.29 2.25 10.41
CA ASP A 288 -11.37 2.64 9.48
C ASP A 288 -11.46 4.17 9.30
N TYR A 289 -11.35 4.94 10.38
CA TYR A 289 -11.29 6.41 10.30
C TYR A 289 -10.07 6.88 9.49
N LEU A 290 -8.92 6.26 9.71
CA LEU A 290 -7.72 6.55 8.93
C LEU A 290 -7.87 6.11 7.47
N LYS A 291 -8.60 5.02 7.19
CA LYS A 291 -8.91 4.58 5.82
C LYS A 291 -9.67 5.68 5.06
N GLU A 292 -10.68 6.28 5.68
CA GLU A 292 -11.44 7.40 5.11
C GLU A 292 -10.54 8.63 4.87
N CYS A 293 -9.66 8.95 5.82
CA CYS A 293 -8.70 10.05 5.67
C CYS A 293 -7.78 9.84 4.46
N VAL A 294 -7.22 8.63 4.30
CA VAL A 294 -6.36 8.28 3.15
C VAL A 294 -7.14 8.37 1.84
N ALA A 295 -8.36 7.81 1.79
CA ALA A 295 -9.20 7.84 0.60
C ALA A 295 -9.53 9.29 0.17
N LYS A 296 -9.82 10.16 1.14
CA LYS A 296 -10.12 11.57 0.85
C LYS A 296 -8.88 12.35 0.41
N ALA A 297 -7.73 12.13 1.04
CA ALA A 297 -6.46 12.72 0.63
C ALA A 297 -6.07 12.29 -0.80
N TYR A 298 -6.20 10.99 -1.11
CA TYR A 298 -5.98 10.46 -2.46
C TYR A 298 -6.93 11.10 -3.47
N SER A 299 -8.23 11.16 -3.19
CA SER A 299 -9.22 11.77 -4.08
C SER A 299 -8.93 13.25 -4.36
N THR A 300 -8.45 13.97 -3.34
CA THR A 300 -8.06 15.38 -3.48
C THR A 300 -6.83 15.52 -4.37
N LEU A 301 -5.79 14.72 -4.13
CA LEU A 301 -4.61 14.69 -4.99
C LEU A 301 -4.96 14.30 -6.43
N ALA A 302 -5.87 13.34 -6.62
CA ALA A 302 -6.33 12.89 -7.94
C ALA A 302 -7.05 14.00 -8.71
N ALA A 303 -7.89 14.79 -8.02
CA ALA A 303 -8.56 15.95 -8.62
C ALA A 303 -7.56 17.03 -9.07
N LEU A 304 -6.44 17.19 -8.35
CA LEU A 304 -5.40 18.17 -8.66
C LEU A 304 -4.39 17.66 -9.71
N SER A 305 -4.20 16.34 -9.81
CA SER A 305 -3.10 15.70 -10.56
C SER A 305 -3.60 14.79 -11.69
N THR A 306 -4.65 15.20 -12.41
CA THR A 306 -5.42 14.35 -13.36
C THR A 306 -4.57 13.53 -14.33
N HIS A 307 -3.42 14.02 -14.79
CA HIS A 307 -2.51 13.30 -15.70
C HIS A 307 -1.12 13.02 -15.12
N THR A 308 -0.88 13.37 -13.86
CA THR A 308 0.43 13.27 -13.20
C THR A 308 0.38 12.41 -11.93
N MET A 309 -0.74 11.73 -11.68
CA MET A 309 -0.89 10.84 -10.53
C MET A 309 0.13 9.70 -10.62
N PRO A 310 1.02 9.54 -9.62
CA PRO A 310 1.99 8.46 -9.59
C PRO A 310 1.30 7.08 -9.58
N SER A 311 1.77 6.19 -10.46
CA SER A 311 1.19 4.86 -10.61
C SER A 311 1.28 4.02 -9.33
N ASP A 312 2.31 4.18 -8.49
CA ASP A 312 2.41 3.47 -7.21
C ASP A 312 1.24 3.76 -6.27
N LEU A 313 0.82 5.03 -6.20
CA LEU A 313 -0.31 5.48 -5.39
C LEU A 313 -1.65 5.05 -5.99
N ALA A 314 -1.79 5.14 -7.31
CA ALA A 314 -3.00 4.70 -8.00
C ALA A 314 -3.24 3.19 -7.83
N LEU A 315 -2.19 2.38 -7.99
CA LEU A 315 -2.24 0.94 -7.75
C LEU A 315 -2.56 0.62 -6.27
N ALA A 316 -1.96 1.35 -5.33
CA ALA A 316 -2.24 1.19 -3.90
C ALA A 316 -3.70 1.53 -3.54
N ALA A 317 -4.22 2.63 -4.08
CA ALA A 317 -5.61 3.02 -3.88
C ALA A 317 -6.60 1.99 -4.45
N GLY A 318 -6.32 1.49 -5.66
CA GLY A 318 -7.13 0.45 -6.30
C GLY A 318 -7.09 -0.89 -5.56
N TRP A 319 -5.91 -1.30 -5.07
CA TRP A 319 -5.72 -2.54 -4.30
C TRP A 319 -6.49 -2.52 -2.96
N HIS A 320 -6.54 -1.37 -2.29
CA HIS A 320 -7.19 -1.21 -0.98
C HIS A 320 -8.63 -0.67 -1.02
N GLU A 321 -9.20 -0.54 -2.22
CA GLU A 321 -10.56 -0.02 -2.46
C GLU A 321 -10.77 1.41 -1.89
N LEU A 322 -9.76 2.27 -2.06
CA LEU A 322 -9.78 3.66 -1.58
C LEU A 322 -10.22 4.65 -2.67
N GLY A 323 -10.13 4.22 -3.93
CA GLY A 323 -10.53 4.99 -5.11
C GLY A 323 -10.07 4.27 -6.37
N GLU A 324 -10.79 4.49 -7.48
CA GLU A 324 -10.40 3.92 -8.77
C GLU A 324 -9.33 4.80 -9.45
N PRO A 325 -8.30 4.20 -10.08
CA PRO A 325 -7.32 4.94 -10.87
C PRO A 325 -7.99 5.71 -12.00
N ALA A 326 -7.45 6.88 -12.37
CA ALA A 326 -8.00 7.69 -13.47
C ALA A 326 -7.56 7.18 -14.85
N GLN A 327 -6.38 6.55 -14.95
CA GLN A 327 -5.80 6.11 -16.21
C GLN A 327 -6.19 4.66 -16.54
N SER A 328 -6.48 4.38 -17.81
CA SER A 328 -6.90 3.05 -18.26
C SER A 328 -5.84 1.97 -18.05
N GLY A 329 -4.56 2.30 -18.22
CA GLY A 329 -3.44 1.39 -17.93
C GLY A 329 -3.41 0.97 -16.46
N GLN A 330 -3.48 1.95 -15.55
CA GLN A 330 -3.55 1.71 -14.10
C GLN A 330 -4.78 0.88 -13.72
N GLN A 331 -5.97 1.18 -14.27
CA GLN A 331 -7.20 0.41 -14.02
C GLN A 331 -7.06 -1.06 -14.44
N SER A 332 -6.45 -1.31 -15.61
CA SER A 332 -6.23 -2.66 -16.13
C SER A 332 -5.32 -3.46 -15.20
N VAL A 333 -4.21 -2.87 -14.78
CA VAL A 333 -3.26 -3.52 -13.85
C VAL A 333 -3.90 -3.79 -12.49
N VAL A 334 -4.67 -2.84 -11.93
CA VAL A 334 -5.41 -3.06 -10.67
C VAL A 334 -6.38 -4.22 -10.79
N ALA A 335 -7.14 -4.31 -11.89
CA ALA A 335 -8.08 -5.40 -12.12
C ALA A 335 -7.38 -6.76 -12.11
N ARG A 336 -6.20 -6.87 -12.73
CA ARG A 336 -5.38 -8.09 -12.73
C ARG A 336 -4.78 -8.41 -11.36
N LEU A 337 -4.30 -7.40 -10.65
CA LEU A 337 -3.78 -7.57 -9.30
C LEU A 337 -4.86 -8.11 -8.36
N ARG A 338 -6.11 -7.64 -8.46
CA ARG A 338 -7.25 -8.15 -7.67
C ARG A 338 -7.54 -9.65 -7.86
N GLU A 339 -7.00 -10.29 -8.91
CA GLU A 339 -7.11 -11.74 -9.13
C GLU A 339 -6.15 -12.56 -8.22
N LEU A 340 -5.15 -11.91 -7.61
CA LEU A 340 -4.16 -12.56 -6.73
C LEU A 340 -4.74 -12.91 -5.35
N PRO A 341 -4.21 -13.96 -4.70
CA PRO A 341 -4.62 -14.33 -3.35
C PRO A 341 -4.17 -13.26 -2.34
N SER A 342 -5.13 -12.68 -1.62
CA SER A 342 -4.88 -11.73 -0.52
C SER A 342 -5.82 -11.98 0.65
N GLY A 343 -5.40 -11.66 1.87
CA GLY A 343 -6.25 -11.78 3.06
C GLY A 343 -7.50 -10.89 3.03
N THR A 344 -7.54 -9.91 2.13
CA THR A 344 -8.64 -8.95 1.94
C THR A 344 -9.74 -9.45 0.99
N TRP A 345 -9.44 -10.41 0.11
CA TRP A 345 -10.33 -10.83 -0.99
C TRP A 345 -10.54 -12.35 -0.92
N ASP A 346 -11.26 -12.82 0.11
CA ASP A 346 -11.54 -14.25 0.30
C ASP A 346 -12.89 -14.65 -0.32
N ARG A 347 -12.94 -14.67 -1.65
CA ARG A 347 -13.99 -15.36 -2.42
C ARG A 347 -13.29 -16.22 -3.47
N GLU A 348 -13.29 -17.54 -3.26
CA GLU A 348 -12.91 -18.58 -4.23
C GLU A 348 -11.86 -18.09 -5.25
N SER A 349 -10.68 -17.70 -4.78
CA SER A 349 -9.69 -17.00 -5.62
C SER A 349 -9.45 -17.79 -6.91
N LEU A 350 -9.76 -17.20 -8.07
CA LEU A 350 -9.49 -17.78 -9.40
C LEU A 350 -8.08 -18.40 -9.45
N TRP A 351 -7.13 -17.75 -8.79
CA TRP A 351 -5.74 -18.15 -8.63
C TRP A 351 -5.51 -19.59 -8.16
N SER A 352 -6.32 -20.09 -7.23
CA SER A 352 -6.18 -21.46 -6.69
C SER A 352 -6.59 -22.53 -7.71
N GLN A 353 -7.39 -22.15 -8.72
CA GLN A 353 -7.85 -23.02 -9.80
C GLN A 353 -6.94 -22.95 -11.04
N LEU A 354 -6.03 -21.96 -11.12
CA LEU A 354 -5.10 -21.80 -12.24
C LEU A 354 -3.89 -22.75 -12.10
N GLY A 355 -3.66 -23.56 -13.13
CA GLY A 355 -2.43 -24.35 -13.27
C GLY A 355 -1.21 -23.52 -13.69
N PRO A 356 0.01 -24.09 -13.66
CA PRO A 356 1.26 -23.34 -13.89
C PRO A 356 1.32 -22.57 -15.21
N ALA A 357 0.83 -23.15 -16.31
CA ALA A 357 0.83 -22.50 -17.62
C ALA A 357 -0.13 -21.30 -17.69
N ALA A 358 -1.28 -21.37 -17.00
CA ALA A 358 -2.24 -20.26 -16.95
C ALA A 358 -1.72 -19.11 -16.08
N ARG A 359 -1.00 -19.42 -15.00
CA ARG A 359 -0.32 -18.39 -14.18
C ARG A 359 0.79 -17.70 -14.96
N GLU A 360 1.54 -18.43 -15.78
CA GLU A 360 2.55 -17.81 -16.65
C GLU A 360 1.92 -16.92 -17.74
N ALA A 361 0.80 -17.33 -18.33
CA ALA A 361 0.04 -16.49 -19.25
C ALA A 361 -0.44 -15.20 -18.57
N TRP A 362 -0.91 -15.27 -17.33
CA TRP A 362 -1.27 -14.08 -16.54
C TRP A 362 -0.06 -13.15 -16.30
N ARG A 363 1.12 -13.70 -16.03
CA ARG A 363 2.35 -12.91 -15.86
C ARG A 363 2.73 -12.20 -17.15
N GLN A 364 2.61 -12.90 -18.28
CA GLN A 364 2.84 -12.34 -19.60
C GLN A 364 1.85 -11.20 -19.90
N ASP A 365 0.57 -11.37 -19.59
CA ASP A 365 -0.46 -10.33 -19.76
C ASP A 365 -0.12 -9.04 -18.99
N ILE A 366 0.30 -9.15 -17.72
CA ILE A 366 0.72 -7.97 -16.94
C ILE A 366 1.98 -7.35 -17.53
N PHE A 367 2.97 -8.17 -17.89
CA PHE A 367 4.22 -7.68 -18.48
C PHE A 367 3.95 -6.87 -19.76
N ASP A 368 3.12 -7.41 -20.66
CA ASP A 368 2.81 -6.75 -21.94
C ASP A 368 2.05 -5.43 -21.73
N GLN A 369 1.20 -5.33 -20.70
CA GLN A 369 0.50 -4.09 -20.34
C GLN A 369 1.44 -2.99 -19.84
N VAL A 370 2.42 -3.34 -19.00
CA VAL A 370 3.27 -2.34 -18.34
C VAL A 370 4.55 -2.03 -19.10
N ARG A 371 5.01 -2.91 -20.00
CA ARG A 371 6.27 -2.74 -20.75
C ARG A 371 6.31 -1.45 -21.58
N GLU A 372 5.17 -1.04 -22.15
CA GLU A 372 5.10 0.12 -23.05
C GLU A 372 4.98 1.45 -22.29
N GLU A 373 4.71 1.41 -20.98
CA GLU A 373 4.51 2.57 -20.12
C GLU A 373 5.53 2.58 -18.97
N PRO A 374 6.69 3.28 -19.12
CA PRO A 374 7.77 3.21 -18.15
C PRO A 374 7.40 3.76 -16.76
N GLU A 375 6.49 4.74 -16.70
CA GLU A 375 5.98 5.26 -15.42
C GLU A 375 5.12 4.21 -14.70
N LEU A 376 4.26 3.49 -15.43
CA LEU A 376 3.44 2.40 -14.89
C LEU A 376 4.29 1.21 -14.44
N ALA A 377 5.33 0.85 -15.19
CA ALA A 377 6.27 -0.20 -14.82
C ALA A 377 7.07 0.14 -13.54
N GLN A 378 7.55 1.39 -13.42
CA GLN A 378 8.21 1.87 -12.19
C GLN A 378 7.22 1.95 -11.02
N GLY A 379 5.99 2.40 -11.28
CA GLY A 379 4.91 2.41 -10.30
C GLY A 379 4.57 1.02 -9.78
N LEU A 380 4.50 0.01 -10.66
CA LEU A 380 4.27 -1.39 -10.30
C LEU A 380 5.44 -1.95 -9.46
N LEU A 381 6.69 -1.64 -9.82
CA LEU A 381 7.87 -2.03 -9.04
C LEU A 381 7.83 -1.47 -7.62
N ASP A 382 7.55 -0.17 -7.47
CA ASP A 382 7.46 0.48 -6.16
C ASP A 382 6.27 -0.09 -5.36
N PHE A 383 5.09 -0.16 -5.99
CA PHE A 383 3.89 -0.70 -5.39
C PHE A 383 4.09 -2.13 -4.90
N ALA A 384 4.62 -3.02 -5.73
CA ALA A 384 4.80 -4.43 -5.39
C ALA A 384 5.81 -4.60 -4.23
N CYS A 385 6.94 -3.89 -4.29
CA CYS A 385 7.93 -3.94 -3.22
C CYS A 385 7.36 -3.48 -1.88
N PHE A 386 6.37 -2.58 -1.91
CA PHE A 386 5.89 -1.94 -0.70
C PHE A 386 4.56 -2.50 -0.16
N TRP A 387 3.57 -2.72 -1.01
CA TRP A 387 2.17 -2.97 -0.65
C TRP A 387 1.77 -4.45 -0.71
N LEU A 388 2.34 -5.25 -1.61
CA LEU A 388 1.89 -6.62 -1.79
C LEU A 388 2.26 -7.51 -0.59
N GLU A 389 1.31 -8.34 -0.16
CA GLU A 389 1.57 -9.44 0.77
C GLU A 389 2.56 -10.44 0.17
N GLN A 390 3.23 -11.25 0.99
CA GLN A 390 4.31 -12.12 0.50
C GLN A 390 3.84 -13.14 -0.55
N THR A 391 2.62 -13.65 -0.41
CA THR A 391 1.99 -14.59 -1.36
C THR A 391 1.74 -13.94 -2.71
N ALA A 392 1.15 -12.74 -2.73
CA ALA A 392 0.91 -11.97 -3.95
C ALA A 392 2.21 -11.47 -4.59
N PHE A 393 3.18 -11.04 -3.76
CA PHE A 393 4.49 -10.58 -4.21
C PHE A 393 5.24 -11.68 -4.97
N ALA A 394 5.23 -12.93 -4.47
CA ALA A 394 5.90 -14.05 -5.12
C ALA A 394 5.39 -14.34 -6.54
N GLU A 395 4.12 -14.02 -6.82
CA GLU A 395 3.53 -14.23 -8.16
C GLU A 395 3.86 -13.09 -9.13
N VAL A 396 4.03 -11.87 -8.61
CA VAL A 396 4.41 -10.66 -9.38
C VAL A 396 5.92 -10.56 -9.58
N GLU A 397 6.73 -11.13 -8.67
CA GLU A 397 8.19 -11.08 -8.69
C GLU A 397 8.82 -11.46 -10.04
N PRO A 398 8.40 -12.54 -10.75
CA PRO A 398 8.96 -12.85 -12.07
C PRO A 398 8.67 -11.79 -13.13
N VAL A 399 7.53 -11.09 -13.04
CA VAL A 399 7.20 -9.97 -13.94
C VAL A 399 8.15 -8.79 -13.68
N LEU A 400 8.39 -8.48 -12.40
CA LEU A 400 9.31 -7.40 -12.00
C LEU A 400 10.74 -7.67 -12.48
N LEU A 401 11.22 -8.92 -12.35
CA LEU A 401 12.54 -9.31 -12.82
C LEU A 401 12.68 -9.12 -14.33
N ARG A 402 11.66 -9.49 -15.12
CA ARG A 402 11.64 -9.26 -16.58
C ARG A 402 11.61 -7.78 -16.95
N LEU A 403 10.92 -6.93 -16.18
CA LEU A 403 10.95 -5.48 -16.41
C LEU A 403 12.34 -4.89 -16.17
N MET A 404 13.09 -5.47 -15.24
CA MET A 404 14.46 -5.07 -14.90
C MET A 404 15.52 -5.55 -15.90
N ASP A 405 15.14 -6.27 -16.96
CA ASP A 405 16.01 -6.47 -18.13
C ASP A 405 16.30 -5.13 -18.84
N ASP A 406 15.44 -4.13 -18.66
CA ASP A 406 15.70 -2.74 -19.04
C ASP A 406 16.50 -2.01 -17.94
N GLU A 407 17.64 -1.45 -18.34
CA GLU A 407 18.57 -0.73 -17.46
C GLU A 407 17.92 0.43 -16.67
N ASN A 408 16.90 1.09 -17.22
CA ASN A 408 16.20 2.17 -16.53
C ASN A 408 15.39 1.64 -15.34
N HIS A 409 14.72 0.50 -15.51
CA HIS A 409 13.96 -0.15 -14.44
C HIS A 409 14.90 -0.77 -13.39
N LEU A 410 16.05 -1.33 -13.81
CA LEU A 410 17.10 -1.80 -12.91
C LEU A 410 17.70 -0.64 -12.08
N ALA A 411 17.96 0.50 -12.70
CA ALA A 411 18.43 1.71 -12.02
C ALA A 411 17.38 2.22 -11.02
N PHE A 412 16.10 2.23 -11.40
CA PHE A 412 15.00 2.58 -10.50
C PHE A 412 14.94 1.64 -9.29
N ALA A 413 14.94 0.31 -9.51
CA ALA A 413 14.94 -0.68 -8.43
C ALA A 413 16.18 -0.55 -7.51
N SER A 414 17.33 -0.18 -8.06
CA SER A 414 18.55 0.10 -7.29
C SER A 414 18.37 1.33 -6.38
N ARG A 415 17.64 2.36 -6.83
CA ARG A 415 17.28 3.50 -5.96
C ARG A 415 16.34 3.05 -4.84
N LEU A 416 15.32 2.24 -5.13
CA LEU A 416 14.43 1.68 -4.11
C LEU A 416 15.17 0.81 -3.08
N ALA A 417 16.21 0.10 -3.51
CA ALA A 417 17.08 -0.69 -2.63
C ALA A 417 17.88 0.17 -1.63
N SER A 418 18.06 1.47 -1.92
CA SER A 418 18.84 2.40 -1.10
C SER A 418 18.00 3.36 -0.25
N ALA A 419 16.69 3.47 -0.51
CA ALA A 419 15.82 4.46 0.10
C ALA A 419 14.44 3.91 0.52
N GLY A 420 13.81 4.53 1.51
CA GLY A 420 12.48 4.15 1.99
C GLY A 420 12.48 3.07 3.08
N PRO A 421 11.31 2.52 3.46
CA PRO A 421 11.18 1.60 4.58
C PRO A 421 11.90 0.27 4.37
N ARG A 422 12.34 -0.37 5.47
CA ARG A 422 13.22 -1.55 5.43
C ARG A 422 12.68 -2.70 4.57
N GLN A 423 11.37 -2.96 4.60
CA GLN A 423 10.74 -3.99 3.77
C GLN A 423 10.93 -3.72 2.27
N LYS A 424 10.64 -2.49 1.81
CA LYS A 424 10.83 -2.05 0.43
C LYS A 424 12.30 -2.20 0.01
N GLN A 425 13.21 -1.76 0.86
CA GLN A 425 14.65 -1.90 0.61
C GLN A 425 15.06 -3.37 0.46
N LEU A 426 14.59 -4.26 1.35
CA LEU A 426 14.95 -5.68 1.32
C LEU A 426 14.40 -6.39 0.08
N ARG A 427 13.14 -6.11 -0.30
CA ARG A 427 12.54 -6.66 -1.53
C ARG A 427 13.24 -6.16 -2.78
N ALA A 428 13.49 -4.85 -2.88
CA ALA A 428 14.23 -4.28 -4.00
C ALA A 428 15.68 -4.80 -4.06
N LYS A 429 16.36 -4.96 -2.91
CA LYS A 429 17.68 -5.62 -2.84
C LYS A 429 17.62 -7.06 -3.32
N GLY A 430 16.57 -7.80 -2.96
CA GLY A 430 16.31 -9.15 -3.45
C GLY A 430 16.25 -9.17 -4.98
N LEU A 431 15.39 -8.35 -5.57
CA LEU A 431 15.23 -8.22 -7.02
C LEU A 431 16.54 -7.85 -7.72
N VAL A 432 17.23 -6.80 -7.24
CA VAL A 432 18.52 -6.35 -7.81
C VAL A 432 19.59 -7.44 -7.69
N ARG A 433 19.64 -8.18 -6.58
CA ARG A 433 20.56 -9.32 -6.42
C ARG A 433 20.19 -10.49 -7.30
N SER A 434 18.92 -10.73 -7.57
CA SER A 434 18.48 -11.79 -8.49
C SER A 434 18.90 -11.47 -9.94
N VAL A 435 18.75 -10.22 -10.37
CA VAL A 435 19.19 -9.77 -11.71
C VAL A 435 20.73 -9.71 -11.81
N ARG A 436 21.41 -9.08 -10.85
CA ARG A 436 22.88 -8.96 -10.88
C ARG A 436 23.60 -10.27 -10.55
N GLY A 437 23.05 -11.08 -9.67
CA GLY A 437 23.56 -12.42 -9.37
C GLY A 437 23.30 -13.42 -10.50
N ALA A 438 22.39 -13.11 -11.44
CA ALA A 438 22.33 -13.82 -12.72
C ALA A 438 23.49 -13.40 -13.65
N LEU A 439 23.89 -12.12 -13.63
CA LEU A 439 25.02 -11.59 -14.40
C LEU A 439 26.40 -12.01 -13.85
N ASP A 440 26.61 -12.08 -12.53
CA ASP A 440 27.89 -12.47 -11.92
C ASP A 440 28.22 -13.99 -12.03
N LEU A 441 27.26 -14.81 -12.46
CA LEU A 441 27.47 -16.22 -12.78
C LEU A 441 27.86 -16.45 -14.26
N GLU A 442 27.73 -15.42 -15.10
CA GLU A 442 28.27 -15.36 -16.45
C GLU A 442 29.58 -14.57 -16.43
N GLY A 443 30.66 -15.19 -15.96
CA GLY A 443 31.99 -14.57 -16.02
C GLY A 443 32.40 -14.25 -17.47
N PRO A 444 33.32 -13.30 -17.69
CA PRO A 444 33.83 -12.98 -19.02
C PRO A 444 34.73 -14.12 -19.52
N GLY A 445 34.18 -15.02 -20.34
CA GLY A 445 34.97 -16.08 -20.97
C GLY A 445 34.15 -17.19 -21.58
N GLY A 446 33.97 -17.11 -22.91
CA GLY A 446 33.55 -18.22 -23.75
C GLY A 446 32.18 -17.99 -24.39
N GLN A 447 32.19 -17.45 -25.61
CA GLN A 447 31.09 -17.62 -26.56
C GLN A 447 30.76 -19.12 -26.67
N SER A 448 29.63 -19.51 -26.10
CA SER A 448 28.94 -20.75 -26.41
C SER A 448 27.50 -20.35 -26.69
N GLU A 449 27.19 -20.21 -27.98
CA GLU A 449 25.83 -20.11 -28.47
C GLU A 449 25.09 -21.40 -28.10
N ASN A 450 24.15 -21.30 -27.15
CA ASN A 450 22.97 -22.15 -26.91
C ASN A 450 22.61 -22.25 -25.41
N THR A 451 22.59 -21.14 -24.68
CA THR A 451 21.92 -21.09 -23.37
C THR A 451 20.43 -20.83 -23.59
N THR A 452 19.66 -21.92 -23.63
CA THR A 452 18.23 -21.87 -23.33
C THR A 452 18.11 -21.33 -21.91
N VAL A 453 17.79 -20.04 -21.76
CA VAL A 453 17.62 -19.38 -20.46
C VAL A 453 16.45 -20.06 -19.77
N LEU A 454 16.74 -20.94 -18.80
CA LEU A 454 15.72 -21.51 -17.93
C LEU A 454 15.21 -20.38 -17.00
N PRO A 455 13.88 -20.25 -16.82
CA PRO A 455 13.31 -19.21 -15.97
C PRO A 455 13.81 -19.33 -14.54
N SER A 456 13.99 -18.18 -13.88
CA SER A 456 14.32 -18.06 -12.46
C SER A 456 13.17 -18.58 -11.59
N VAL A 457 13.03 -19.91 -11.50
CA VAL A 457 12.19 -20.56 -10.50
C VAL A 457 12.86 -20.39 -9.13
N GLY A 458 12.09 -20.04 -8.10
CA GLY A 458 12.57 -20.01 -6.72
C GLY A 458 13.20 -21.34 -6.29
N ALA A 459 13.85 -21.37 -5.12
CA ALA A 459 14.43 -22.60 -4.60
C ALA A 459 13.38 -23.73 -4.59
N GLN A 460 13.72 -24.85 -5.22
CA GLN A 460 12.83 -26.01 -5.39
C GLN A 460 13.03 -27.03 -4.27
N THR A 461 14.11 -26.92 -3.49
CA THR A 461 14.43 -27.83 -2.39
C THR A 461 14.48 -27.11 -1.04
N TRP A 462 14.55 -27.89 0.03
CA TRP A 462 14.72 -27.37 1.40
C TRP A 462 16.04 -26.62 1.62
N LEU A 463 16.99 -26.68 0.67
CA LEU A 463 18.20 -25.86 0.70
C LEU A 463 17.88 -24.36 0.66
N GLY A 464 16.71 -23.98 0.14
CA GLY A 464 16.17 -22.62 0.25
C GLY A 464 16.95 -21.55 -0.53
N ASN A 465 17.89 -21.95 -1.39
CA ASN A 465 18.71 -21.04 -2.18
C ASN A 465 18.82 -21.51 -3.65
N PRO A 466 18.18 -20.81 -4.60
CA PRO A 466 18.15 -21.22 -6.00
C PRO A 466 19.52 -21.14 -6.68
N SER A 467 20.45 -20.33 -6.17
CA SER A 467 21.82 -20.26 -6.71
C SER A 467 22.66 -21.46 -6.29
N VAL A 468 22.48 -21.96 -5.07
CA VAL A 468 23.12 -23.20 -4.60
C VAL A 468 22.60 -24.40 -5.40
N GLU A 469 21.27 -24.48 -5.56
CA GLU A 469 20.62 -25.51 -6.35
C GLU A 469 21.09 -25.50 -7.81
N ARG A 470 21.11 -24.33 -8.46
CA ARG A 470 21.62 -24.20 -9.84
C ARG A 470 23.09 -24.57 -9.98
N LEU A 471 23.93 -24.24 -9.00
CA LEU A 471 25.35 -24.62 -9.03
C LEU A 471 25.52 -26.15 -8.96
N ILE A 472 24.79 -26.80 -8.06
CA ILE A 472 24.81 -28.27 -7.92
C ILE A 472 24.25 -28.92 -9.19
N HIS A 473 23.09 -28.46 -9.66
CA HIS A 473 22.46 -28.96 -10.87
C HIS A 473 23.38 -28.84 -12.09
N LYS A 474 23.93 -27.65 -12.35
CA LYS A 474 24.84 -27.40 -13.48
C LYS A 474 26.09 -28.28 -13.41
N ALA A 475 26.68 -28.47 -12.24
CA ALA A 475 27.84 -29.34 -12.08
C ALA A 475 27.50 -30.81 -12.40
N LEU A 476 26.30 -31.26 -12.05
CA LEU A 476 25.82 -32.62 -12.33
C LEU A 476 25.40 -32.80 -13.80
N SER A 477 24.77 -31.80 -14.42
CA SER A 477 24.44 -31.84 -15.85
C SER A 477 25.69 -31.86 -16.72
N GLN A 478 26.77 -31.18 -16.33
CA GLN A 478 28.04 -31.21 -17.06
C GLN A 478 28.68 -32.61 -17.06
N ILE A 479 28.65 -33.33 -15.93
CA ILE A 479 29.18 -34.70 -15.89
C ILE A 479 28.24 -35.71 -16.55
N GLU A 480 26.95 -35.41 -16.60
CA GLU A 480 25.97 -36.22 -17.34
C GLU A 480 26.25 -36.14 -18.85
N GLU A 481 26.53 -34.94 -19.35
CA GLU A 481 26.97 -34.70 -20.73
C GLU A 481 28.30 -35.41 -21.03
N GLU A 482 29.33 -35.22 -20.20
CA GLU A 482 30.63 -35.89 -20.31
C GLU A 482 30.48 -37.43 -20.35
N PHE A 483 29.67 -37.99 -19.45
CA PHE A 483 29.43 -39.42 -19.40
C PHE A 483 28.70 -39.93 -20.66
N CYS A 484 27.68 -39.22 -21.14
CA CYS A 484 26.93 -39.63 -22.34
C CYS A 484 27.79 -39.59 -23.62
N ASP A 485 28.73 -38.65 -23.70
CA ASP A 485 29.70 -38.58 -24.79
C ASP A 485 30.69 -39.75 -24.72
N GLU A 486 31.30 -40.00 -23.55
CA GLU A 486 32.20 -41.14 -23.31
C GLU A 486 31.52 -42.50 -23.55
N TYR A 487 30.24 -42.62 -23.21
CA TYR A 487 29.48 -43.86 -23.33
C TYR A 487 29.39 -44.36 -24.77
N SER A 488 29.42 -43.45 -25.76
CA SER A 488 29.38 -43.83 -27.18
C SER A 488 30.60 -44.66 -27.61
N GLU A 489 31.76 -44.42 -26.99
CA GLU A 489 33.00 -45.14 -27.26
C GLU A 489 33.18 -46.37 -26.36
N THR A 490 32.58 -46.35 -25.17
CA THR A 490 32.81 -47.33 -24.11
C THR A 490 31.64 -48.29 -23.87
N TRP A 491 30.52 -48.20 -24.61
CA TRP A 491 29.30 -49.02 -24.38
C TRP A 491 29.50 -50.54 -24.29
N GLY A 492 30.61 -51.05 -24.83
CA GLY A 492 31.00 -52.46 -24.78
C GLY A 492 31.41 -52.94 -23.38
N GLU A 493 31.78 -52.03 -22.47
CA GLU A 493 32.14 -52.32 -21.08
C GLU A 493 30.95 -52.79 -20.25
N ASP A 494 31.21 -53.48 -19.15
CA ASP A 494 30.15 -53.99 -18.27
C ASP A 494 29.41 -52.85 -17.55
N GLU A 495 28.14 -53.08 -17.20
CA GLU A 495 27.29 -52.12 -16.47
C GLU A 495 27.97 -51.63 -15.17
N GLU A 496 28.78 -52.49 -14.55
CA GLU A 496 29.57 -52.20 -13.36
C GLU A 496 30.66 -51.15 -13.60
N ALA A 497 31.39 -51.23 -14.72
CA ALA A 497 32.44 -50.26 -15.06
C ALA A 497 31.85 -48.87 -15.28
N HIS A 498 30.74 -48.81 -16.03
CA HIS A 498 29.99 -47.58 -16.27
C HIS A 498 29.42 -46.98 -14.97
N THR A 499 28.89 -47.83 -14.08
CA THR A 499 28.38 -47.37 -12.77
C THR A 499 29.50 -46.77 -11.92
N ALA A 500 30.66 -47.44 -11.85
CA ALA A 500 31.81 -46.93 -11.11
C ALA A 500 32.33 -45.60 -11.69
N ARG A 501 32.38 -45.47 -13.02
CA ARG A 501 32.78 -44.22 -13.72
C ARG A 501 31.82 -43.07 -13.41
N LEU A 502 30.50 -43.28 -13.54
CA LEU A 502 29.50 -42.27 -13.22
C LEU A 502 29.62 -41.81 -11.76
N LEU A 503 29.73 -42.74 -10.81
CA LEU A 503 29.85 -42.40 -9.39
C LEU A 503 31.14 -41.63 -9.06
N ALA A 504 32.25 -41.92 -9.75
CA ALA A 504 33.49 -41.17 -9.63
C ALA A 504 33.35 -39.74 -10.16
N LEU A 505 32.69 -39.56 -11.31
CA LEU A 505 32.39 -38.24 -11.87
C LEU A 505 31.46 -37.44 -10.95
N THR A 506 30.41 -38.05 -10.41
CA THR A 506 29.51 -37.43 -9.43
C THR A 506 30.26 -36.97 -8.19
N GLN A 507 31.15 -37.80 -7.65
CA GLN A 507 31.97 -37.45 -6.49
C GLN A 507 32.84 -36.21 -6.76
N GLU A 508 33.45 -36.13 -7.94
CA GLU A 508 34.26 -34.98 -8.36
C GLU A 508 33.42 -33.72 -8.57
N ALA A 509 32.28 -33.84 -9.25
CA ALA A 509 31.35 -32.73 -9.51
C ALA A 509 30.87 -32.09 -8.20
N VAL A 510 30.44 -32.91 -7.24
CA VAL A 510 29.99 -32.44 -5.92
C VAL A 510 31.13 -31.83 -5.12
N ARG A 511 32.33 -32.42 -5.17
CA ARG A 511 33.53 -31.87 -4.51
C ARG A 511 33.87 -30.48 -5.05
N ASN A 512 33.73 -30.27 -6.35
CA ASN A 512 33.98 -28.99 -7.01
C ASN A 512 32.89 -27.96 -6.72
N ALA A 513 31.62 -28.36 -6.78
CA ALA A 513 30.51 -27.50 -6.36
C ALA A 513 30.68 -27.02 -4.92
N SER A 514 31.00 -27.93 -3.99
CA SER A 514 31.23 -27.61 -2.58
C SER A 514 32.47 -26.77 -2.32
N ARG A 515 33.50 -26.86 -3.18
CA ARG A 515 34.66 -25.97 -3.14
C ARG A 515 34.30 -24.56 -3.58
N ARG A 516 33.52 -24.43 -4.65
CA ARG A 516 33.02 -23.14 -5.15
C ARG A 516 32.10 -22.47 -4.13
N LEU A 517 31.20 -23.22 -3.49
CA LEU A 517 30.37 -22.72 -2.41
C LEU A 517 31.22 -22.13 -1.27
N ARG A 518 32.24 -22.86 -0.80
CA ARG A 518 33.17 -22.36 0.24
C ARG A 518 33.94 -21.10 -0.18
N GLN A 519 34.34 -21.00 -1.45
CA GLN A 519 34.97 -19.78 -1.97
C GLN A 519 34.00 -18.58 -1.98
N LEU A 520 32.73 -18.83 -2.29
CA LEU A 520 31.67 -17.82 -2.23
C LEU A 520 31.36 -17.40 -0.78
N GLU A 521 31.36 -18.32 0.18
CA GLU A 521 31.21 -17.99 1.62
C GLU A 521 32.28 -16.98 2.06
N ALA A 522 33.54 -17.22 1.68
CA ALA A 522 34.67 -16.35 2.01
C ALA A 522 34.56 -14.94 1.41
N THR A 523 33.81 -14.78 0.31
CA THR A 523 33.66 -13.51 -0.40
C THR A 523 32.40 -12.74 0.03
N ASN A 524 31.29 -13.44 0.28
CA ASN A 524 29.97 -12.84 0.44
C ASN A 524 29.45 -12.79 1.89
N GLN A 525 30.21 -13.31 2.87
CA GLN A 525 29.77 -13.42 4.28
C GLN A 525 28.42 -14.15 4.46
N CYS A 526 28.05 -14.98 3.49
CA CYS A 526 26.88 -15.86 3.57
C CYS A 526 27.32 -17.28 3.90
N THR A 527 26.53 -17.97 4.70
CA THR A 527 26.75 -19.39 5.04
C THR A 527 25.97 -20.27 4.06
N TYR A 528 26.64 -21.23 3.44
CA TYR A 528 26.06 -22.20 2.51
C TYR A 528 26.13 -23.62 3.09
N PRO A 529 25.21 -24.51 2.71
CA PRO A 529 25.31 -25.91 3.09
C PRO A 529 26.54 -26.56 2.44
N SER A 530 27.24 -27.42 3.17
CA SER A 530 28.33 -28.22 2.60
C SER A 530 27.81 -29.57 2.16
N LEU A 531 28.06 -29.94 0.90
CA LEU A 531 27.69 -31.24 0.34
C LEU A 531 28.93 -32.15 0.25
N SER A 532 28.79 -33.42 0.60
CA SER A 532 29.85 -34.40 0.38
C SER A 532 29.26 -35.72 -0.10
N VAL A 533 29.97 -36.36 -1.03
CA VAL A 533 29.62 -37.67 -1.57
C VAL A 533 30.80 -38.60 -1.36
N LYS A 534 30.54 -39.77 -0.77
CA LYS A 534 31.53 -40.84 -0.60
C LYS A 534 30.95 -42.12 -1.15
N VAL A 535 31.75 -42.80 -1.98
CA VAL A 535 31.37 -44.09 -2.55
C VAL A 535 32.14 -45.17 -1.82
N ARG A 536 31.45 -46.17 -1.28
CA ARG A 536 32.05 -47.39 -0.73
C ARG A 536 31.57 -48.62 -1.50
N GLN A 537 32.47 -49.58 -1.68
CA GLN A 537 32.15 -50.91 -2.21
C GLN A 537 32.14 -51.90 -1.04
N PRO A 538 31.00 -52.55 -0.73
CA PRO A 538 30.91 -53.55 0.32
C PRO A 538 31.85 -54.73 0.08
N GLY A 539 32.42 -55.29 1.16
CA GLY A 539 33.32 -56.43 1.06
C GLY A 539 32.57 -57.77 0.86
N LYS A 540 33.27 -58.82 0.40
CA LYS A 540 32.71 -60.18 0.20
C LYS A 540 32.00 -60.79 1.43
N ARG A 541 32.25 -60.28 2.64
CA ARG A 541 31.59 -60.73 3.89
C ARG A 541 30.21 -60.12 4.11
N GLU A 542 29.86 -59.05 3.39
CA GLU A 542 28.54 -58.41 3.36
C GLU A 542 27.63 -59.04 2.27
N GLU A 543 28.11 -60.10 1.60
CA GLU A 543 27.44 -60.77 0.47
C GLU A 543 26.68 -62.03 0.94
N GLY A 544 25.36 -61.94 1.17
CA GLY A 544 24.53 -63.13 1.34
C GLY A 544 23.12 -62.93 1.93
N ALA A 545 22.14 -63.66 1.38
CA ALA A 545 20.75 -63.89 1.83
C ALA A 545 19.70 -62.77 1.68
N ASN A 546 18.41 -63.20 1.69
CA ASN A 546 17.20 -62.40 1.56
C ASN A 546 17.04 -61.44 2.76
N THR A 547 16.51 -60.24 2.52
CA THR A 547 16.10 -59.34 3.62
C THR A 547 14.86 -59.91 4.35
N PRO A 548 14.45 -59.34 5.50
CA PRO A 548 13.18 -59.67 6.15
C PRO A 548 11.94 -59.59 5.24
N ALA A 549 12.00 -58.83 4.15
CA ALA A 549 10.97 -58.77 3.11
C ALA A 549 10.91 -60.04 2.20
N GLY A 550 11.78 -61.02 2.44
CA GLY A 550 11.81 -62.31 1.74
C GLY A 550 12.38 -62.26 0.32
N ALA A 551 13.01 -61.15 -0.07
CA ALA A 551 13.62 -60.92 -1.39
C ALA A 551 15.02 -60.30 -1.25
N PRO A 552 15.90 -60.41 -2.26
CA PRO A 552 17.16 -59.67 -2.28
C PRO A 552 16.92 -58.16 -2.52
N LEU A 553 17.85 -57.29 -2.10
CA LEU A 553 17.77 -55.85 -2.39
C LEU A 553 17.74 -55.54 -3.90
N GLY A 554 18.39 -56.37 -4.71
CA GLY A 554 18.21 -56.37 -6.17
C GLY A 554 18.68 -55.11 -6.90
N ALA A 555 19.43 -54.21 -6.25
CA ALA A 555 19.92 -52.95 -6.80
C ALA A 555 21.45 -52.94 -6.97
N ASP A 556 21.96 -52.13 -7.91
CA ASP A 556 23.39 -51.94 -8.13
C ASP A 556 23.96 -50.85 -7.23
N VAL A 557 23.17 -49.79 -6.98
CA VAL A 557 23.55 -48.63 -6.18
C VAL A 557 22.53 -48.39 -5.07
N LEU A 558 23.02 -48.13 -3.86
CA LEU A 558 22.24 -47.62 -2.74
C LEU A 558 22.72 -46.21 -2.42
N PHE A 559 21.84 -45.22 -2.57
CA PHE A 559 22.09 -43.87 -2.08
C PHE A 559 21.63 -43.77 -0.64
N LEU A 560 22.54 -43.36 0.23
CA LEU A 560 22.29 -43.06 1.63
C LEU A 560 22.42 -41.55 1.83
N THR A 561 21.30 -40.85 1.91
CA THR A 561 21.28 -39.40 2.14
C THR A 561 21.18 -39.10 3.62
N ARG A 562 22.10 -38.31 4.15
CA ARG A 562 22.12 -37.79 5.53
C ARG A 562 22.08 -36.28 5.55
N ILE A 563 21.14 -35.72 6.30
CA ILE A 563 21.14 -34.30 6.62
C ILE A 563 21.70 -34.13 8.03
N VAL A 564 22.79 -33.38 8.14
CA VAL A 564 23.44 -33.06 9.41
C VAL A 564 23.15 -31.61 9.73
N ASP A 565 22.54 -31.37 10.88
CA ASP A 565 22.27 -30.04 11.41
C ASP A 565 22.88 -29.94 12.81
N GLU A 566 23.63 -28.86 13.07
CA GLU A 566 24.36 -28.67 14.34
C GLU A 566 25.23 -29.88 14.76
N GLY A 567 25.80 -30.58 13.77
CA GLY A 567 26.65 -31.77 14.01
C GLY A 567 25.88 -33.06 14.33
N LYS A 568 24.54 -33.05 14.29
CA LYS A 568 23.70 -34.23 14.48
C LYS A 568 23.01 -34.61 13.17
N THR A 569 22.97 -35.90 12.85
CA THR A 569 22.16 -36.40 11.73
C THR A 569 20.69 -36.29 12.11
N VAL A 570 19.96 -35.38 11.46
CA VAL A 570 18.53 -35.12 11.70
C VAL A 570 17.63 -35.92 10.77
N ILE A 571 18.10 -36.23 9.55
CA ILE A 571 17.36 -37.00 8.56
C ILE A 571 18.31 -38.01 7.93
N GLN A 572 17.84 -39.25 7.75
CA GLN A 572 18.57 -40.29 7.05
C GLN A 572 17.61 -41.09 6.15
N ARG A 573 17.89 -41.14 4.84
CA ARG A 573 17.05 -41.82 3.84
C ARG A 573 17.86 -42.71 2.91
N THR A 574 17.26 -43.81 2.48
CA THR A 574 17.86 -44.74 1.51
C THR A 574 17.09 -44.76 0.20
N THR A 575 17.80 -44.85 -0.93
CA THR A 575 17.18 -44.97 -2.26
C THR A 575 17.90 -46.04 -3.05
N LEU A 576 17.14 -47.01 -3.56
CA LEU A 576 17.67 -48.15 -4.32
C LEU A 576 17.65 -47.82 -5.82
N VAL A 577 18.77 -48.03 -6.50
CA VAL A 577 18.89 -47.75 -7.93
C VAL A 577 19.51 -48.95 -8.66
N GLN A 578 18.79 -49.46 -9.66
CA GLN A 578 19.31 -50.46 -10.59
C GLN A 578 19.83 -49.76 -11.85
N VAL A 579 21.05 -50.07 -12.26
CA VAL A 579 21.61 -49.55 -13.49
C VAL A 579 21.31 -50.53 -14.62
N LYS A 580 20.91 -50.00 -15.77
CA LYS A 580 20.76 -50.75 -17.01
C LYS A 580 21.38 -50.00 -18.16
N LYS A 581 22.07 -50.71 -19.05
CA LYS A 581 22.72 -50.10 -20.20
C LYS A 581 21.93 -50.33 -21.49
N ARG A 582 21.89 -49.32 -22.35
CA ARG A 582 21.34 -49.45 -23.70
C ARG A 582 22.44 -49.99 -24.62
N SER A 583 22.25 -51.22 -25.12
CA SER A 583 23.24 -51.89 -25.96
C SER A 583 23.29 -51.33 -27.38
N GLY A 584 24.49 -51.27 -27.97
CA GLY A 584 24.70 -51.06 -29.40
C GLY A 584 24.15 -52.21 -30.24
N THR A 585 23.81 -51.93 -31.50
CA THR A 585 23.57 -52.98 -32.50
C THR A 585 24.88 -53.65 -32.86
N GLY A 586 24.86 -54.88 -33.38
CA GLY A 586 26.08 -55.63 -33.74
C GLY A 586 27.01 -54.93 -34.75
N SER A 587 26.55 -53.84 -35.37
CA SER A 587 27.34 -52.98 -36.26
C SER A 587 28.12 -51.86 -35.56
N GLY A 588 27.82 -51.58 -34.27
CA GLY A 588 28.35 -50.44 -33.52
C GLY A 588 27.84 -49.06 -33.98
N LYS A 589 27.04 -48.97 -35.06
CA LYS A 589 26.60 -47.71 -35.68
C LYS A 589 25.25 -47.19 -35.17
N SER A 590 24.54 -47.96 -34.36
CA SER A 590 23.22 -47.61 -33.83
C SER A 590 22.97 -48.33 -32.51
N PHE A 591 21.97 -47.90 -31.75
CA PHE A 591 21.61 -48.49 -30.45
C PHE A 591 20.23 -49.15 -30.51
N GLY A 592 20.05 -50.21 -29.72
CA GLY A 592 18.80 -50.97 -29.67
C GLY A 592 17.58 -50.09 -29.35
N SER A 593 16.41 -50.47 -29.88
CA SER A 593 15.12 -49.80 -29.57
C SER A 593 14.54 -50.25 -28.22
N THR A 594 15.10 -51.30 -27.61
CA THR A 594 14.73 -51.83 -26.31
C THR A 594 15.93 -51.92 -25.38
N ILE A 595 15.67 -51.89 -24.07
CA ILE A 595 16.67 -52.05 -23.01
C ILE A 595 16.29 -53.29 -22.21
N GLY A 596 17.27 -54.16 -21.94
CA GLY A 596 17.05 -55.37 -21.14
C GLY A 596 16.70 -55.01 -19.69
N VAL A 597 15.64 -55.60 -19.15
CA VAL A 597 15.20 -55.40 -17.76
C VAL A 597 14.74 -56.74 -17.22
N ASN A 598 15.09 -57.07 -15.96
CA ASN A 598 14.60 -58.26 -15.30
C ASN A 598 13.37 -57.91 -14.43
N LEU A 599 12.18 -58.31 -14.86
CA LEU A 599 10.94 -57.98 -14.15
C LEU A 599 10.94 -58.52 -12.71
N ARG A 600 11.50 -59.71 -12.46
CA ARG A 600 11.60 -60.29 -11.12
C ARG A 600 12.49 -59.46 -10.21
N GLN A 601 13.63 -58.99 -10.72
CA GLN A 601 14.52 -58.09 -9.97
C GLN A 601 13.82 -56.76 -9.64
N CYS A 602 13.05 -56.22 -10.58
CA CYS A 602 12.23 -55.02 -10.35
C CYS A 602 11.16 -55.23 -9.27
N GLU A 603 10.48 -56.37 -9.28
CA GLU A 603 9.50 -56.75 -8.25
C GLU A 603 10.18 -56.95 -6.89
N ASP A 604 11.36 -57.56 -6.87
CA ASP A 604 12.14 -57.76 -5.65
C ASP A 604 12.57 -56.42 -5.05
N MET A 605 13.05 -55.45 -5.84
CA MET A 605 13.36 -54.09 -5.37
C MET A 605 12.12 -53.37 -4.81
N LEU A 606 10.98 -53.46 -5.51
CA LEU A 606 9.73 -52.80 -5.09
C LEU A 606 9.10 -53.44 -3.84
N LYS A 607 9.45 -54.68 -3.48
CA LYS A 607 9.10 -55.28 -2.19
C LYS A 607 9.93 -54.71 -1.04
N GLN A 608 11.12 -54.19 -1.33
CA GLN A 608 11.99 -53.57 -0.32
C GLN A 608 11.57 -52.14 -0.09
N SER A 609 11.47 -51.34 -1.16
CA SER A 609 11.12 -49.94 -1.05
C SER A 609 10.31 -49.47 -2.26
N GLU A 610 9.31 -48.62 -1.99
CA GLU A 610 8.59 -47.91 -3.05
C GLU A 610 9.48 -46.85 -3.74
N HIS A 611 10.55 -46.40 -3.07
CA HIS A 611 11.55 -45.46 -3.57
C HIS A 611 12.70 -46.17 -4.30
N ALA A 612 12.35 -47.16 -5.12
CA ALA A 612 13.27 -47.86 -6.01
C ALA A 612 13.23 -47.24 -7.42
N TYR A 613 14.40 -47.07 -8.05
CA TYR A 613 14.56 -46.44 -9.36
C TYR A 613 15.44 -47.26 -10.30
N TYR A 614 15.34 -46.96 -11.59
CA TYR A 614 16.25 -47.43 -12.62
C TYR A 614 17.00 -46.24 -13.22
N LEU A 615 18.31 -46.41 -13.41
CA LEU A 615 19.16 -45.48 -14.14
C LEU A 615 19.59 -46.16 -15.45
N PHE A 616 19.30 -45.52 -16.58
CA PHE A 616 19.62 -46.05 -17.90
C PHE A 616 20.82 -45.31 -18.51
N ALA A 617 21.91 -46.03 -18.74
CA ALA A 617 23.07 -45.54 -19.46
C ALA A 617 22.78 -45.57 -20.98
N THR A 618 22.92 -44.42 -21.62
CA THR A 618 22.57 -44.19 -23.04
C THR A 618 23.63 -43.28 -23.68
N PRO A 619 23.91 -43.42 -24.98
CA PRO A 619 24.76 -42.48 -25.72
C PRO A 619 24.14 -41.08 -25.76
N ALA A 620 24.99 -40.10 -26.05
CA ALA A 620 24.57 -38.75 -26.42
C ALA A 620 23.59 -38.78 -27.61
N TRP A 621 22.40 -38.21 -27.39
CA TRP A 621 21.45 -37.89 -28.46
C TRP A 621 21.34 -36.36 -28.58
N SER A 622 20.32 -35.82 -29.24
CA SER A 622 20.17 -34.35 -29.35
C SER A 622 20.19 -33.60 -28.00
N ARG A 623 20.01 -34.32 -26.88
CA ARG A 623 20.36 -33.90 -25.52
C ARG A 623 21.11 -35.04 -24.80
N PRO A 624 22.36 -34.82 -24.34
CA PRO A 624 23.14 -35.85 -23.66
C PRO A 624 22.71 -35.95 -22.19
N THR A 625 21.69 -36.77 -21.92
CA THR A 625 21.13 -36.97 -20.58
C THR A 625 20.95 -38.45 -20.27
N LEU A 626 21.28 -38.85 -19.05
CA LEU A 626 20.94 -40.15 -18.47
C LEU A 626 19.46 -40.16 -18.08
N TRP A 627 18.83 -41.34 -18.16
CA TRP A 627 17.41 -41.45 -17.87
C TRP A 627 17.20 -42.13 -16.53
N VAL A 628 16.55 -41.44 -15.60
CA VAL A 628 16.17 -42.00 -14.29
C VAL A 628 14.65 -42.10 -14.19
N ALA A 629 14.16 -43.32 -13.95
CA ALA A 629 12.73 -43.62 -13.84
C ALA A 629 12.41 -44.40 -12.56
N PRO A 630 11.24 -44.20 -11.93
CA PRO A 630 10.78 -45.04 -10.84
C PRO A 630 10.66 -46.51 -11.28
N ALA A 631 11.09 -47.46 -10.45
CA ALA A 631 10.99 -48.89 -10.74
C ALA A 631 9.53 -49.34 -10.97
N ARG A 632 8.58 -48.73 -10.26
CA ARG A 632 7.14 -48.97 -10.47
C ARG A 632 6.69 -48.60 -11.88
N LEU A 633 7.21 -47.49 -12.42
CA LEU A 633 6.95 -47.08 -13.81
C LEU A 633 7.57 -48.08 -14.80
N VAL A 634 8.83 -48.45 -14.61
CA VAL A 634 9.52 -49.43 -15.47
C VAL A 634 8.80 -50.78 -15.47
N ARG A 635 8.35 -51.26 -14.31
CA ARG A 635 7.53 -52.47 -14.18
C ARG A 635 6.25 -52.36 -15.01
N ASN A 636 5.51 -51.27 -14.85
CA ASN A 636 4.25 -51.06 -15.56
C ASN A 636 4.46 -50.97 -17.08
N LEU A 637 5.48 -50.23 -17.54
CA LEU A 637 5.84 -50.15 -18.97
C LEU A 637 6.24 -51.51 -19.54
N THR A 638 6.99 -52.30 -18.78
CA THR A 638 7.40 -53.66 -19.18
C THR A 638 6.17 -54.58 -19.34
N GLN A 639 5.22 -54.51 -18.39
CA GLN A 639 3.98 -55.29 -18.41
C GLN A 639 3.01 -54.85 -19.52
N LEU A 640 2.90 -53.55 -19.80
CA LEU A 640 2.03 -53.02 -20.88
C LEU A 640 2.40 -53.56 -22.25
N HIS A 641 3.68 -53.82 -22.51
CA HIS A 641 4.14 -54.44 -23.76
C HIS A 641 4.19 -55.96 -23.71
N THR A 642 3.63 -56.58 -22.66
CA THR A 642 3.65 -58.04 -22.42
C THR A 642 5.05 -58.67 -22.44
N SER A 643 6.10 -57.87 -22.25
CA SER A 643 7.48 -58.34 -22.12
C SER A 643 7.81 -58.66 -20.66
N LYS A 644 8.71 -59.62 -20.44
CA LYS A 644 9.28 -59.91 -19.10
C LYS A 644 10.76 -59.54 -19.00
N THR A 645 11.37 -59.17 -20.12
CA THR A 645 12.83 -59.10 -20.29
C THR A 645 13.31 -57.78 -20.87
N SER A 646 12.41 -56.89 -21.29
CA SER A 646 12.79 -55.66 -21.97
C SER A 646 11.75 -54.54 -21.86
N VAL A 647 12.21 -53.30 -21.91
CA VAL A 647 11.38 -52.09 -21.99
C VAL A 647 11.73 -51.27 -23.24
N SER A 648 10.77 -50.50 -23.78
CA SER A 648 10.98 -49.59 -24.90
C SER A 648 11.86 -48.41 -24.50
N ALA A 649 12.96 -48.18 -25.23
CA ALA A 649 13.88 -47.09 -24.94
C ALA A 649 13.22 -45.70 -25.13
N LEU A 650 12.34 -45.55 -26.13
CA LEU A 650 11.64 -44.28 -26.39
C LEU A 650 10.71 -43.91 -25.23
N GLN A 651 9.94 -44.87 -24.72
CA GLN A 651 9.02 -44.61 -23.62
C GLN A 651 9.74 -44.33 -22.30
N VAL A 652 10.85 -45.03 -22.04
CA VAL A 652 11.69 -44.75 -20.88
C VAL A 652 12.26 -43.34 -20.98
N ARG A 653 12.83 -42.95 -22.12
CA ARG A 653 13.32 -41.59 -22.36
C ARG A 653 12.25 -40.54 -22.05
N ASP A 654 11.04 -40.71 -22.60
CA ASP A 654 9.98 -39.71 -22.50
C ASP A 654 9.35 -39.62 -21.10
N ALA A 655 9.48 -40.67 -20.29
CA ALA A 655 8.90 -40.75 -18.95
C ALA A 655 9.94 -40.68 -17.81
N SER A 656 11.20 -40.39 -18.13
CA SER A 656 12.29 -40.27 -17.16
C SER A 656 12.66 -38.82 -16.88
N CYS A 657 13.22 -38.57 -15.71
CA CYS A 657 13.95 -37.34 -15.40
C CYS A 657 15.45 -37.51 -15.70
N THR A 658 16.19 -36.40 -15.71
CA THR A 658 17.65 -36.43 -15.85
C THR A 658 18.33 -36.93 -14.59
N TYR A 659 19.58 -37.38 -14.68
CA TYR A 659 20.35 -37.74 -13.48
C TYR A 659 20.60 -36.53 -12.57
N ALA A 660 20.81 -35.35 -13.15
CA ALA A 660 20.97 -34.11 -12.39
C ALA A 660 19.71 -33.76 -11.58
N ASP A 661 18.52 -33.85 -12.19
CA ASP A 661 17.23 -33.62 -11.50
C ASP A 661 16.96 -34.67 -10.43
N PHE A 662 17.24 -35.94 -10.72
CA PHE A 662 17.13 -37.02 -9.75
C PHE A 662 18.02 -36.76 -8.53
N PHE A 663 19.30 -36.47 -8.76
CA PHE A 663 20.25 -36.27 -7.68
C PHE A 663 19.91 -35.04 -6.84
N LEU A 664 19.59 -33.90 -7.47
CA LEU A 664 19.29 -32.67 -6.75
C LEU A 664 17.94 -32.74 -6.03
N HIS A 665 16.85 -33.07 -6.73
CA HIS A 665 15.51 -32.97 -6.14
C HIS A 665 15.14 -34.21 -5.32
N TYR A 666 15.42 -35.41 -5.85
CA TYR A 666 14.98 -36.65 -5.22
C TYR A 666 15.89 -37.06 -4.06
N LEU A 667 17.22 -36.98 -4.26
CA LEU A 667 18.18 -37.36 -3.22
C LEU A 667 18.47 -36.20 -2.26
N VAL A 668 19.06 -35.11 -2.76
CA VAL A 668 19.45 -33.97 -1.90
C VAL A 668 18.22 -33.22 -1.39
N GLY A 669 17.22 -33.00 -2.23
CA GLY A 669 15.97 -32.32 -1.92
C GLY A 669 14.97 -33.16 -1.12
N LEU A 670 15.29 -34.43 -0.87
CA LEU A 670 14.48 -35.37 -0.08
C LEU A 670 13.06 -35.59 -0.63
N TRP A 671 12.82 -35.44 -1.93
CA TRP A 671 11.53 -35.80 -2.52
C TRP A 671 11.32 -37.32 -2.61
N ALA A 672 12.40 -38.10 -2.42
CA ALA A 672 12.37 -39.55 -2.35
C ALA A 672 13.23 -40.09 -1.21
N GLY A 673 13.10 -41.39 -0.98
CA GLY A 673 13.93 -42.18 -0.10
C GLY A 673 13.16 -42.72 1.10
N ASP A 674 13.53 -43.94 1.49
CA ASP A 674 12.91 -44.71 2.55
C ASP A 674 13.61 -44.49 3.89
N GLU A 675 12.82 -44.46 4.96
CA GLU A 675 13.26 -44.36 6.35
C GLU A 675 13.18 -45.73 7.06
N ASP A 676 12.91 -46.82 6.31
CA ASP A 676 12.91 -48.19 6.83
C ASP A 676 14.25 -48.53 7.51
N GLU A 677 14.18 -48.77 8.83
CA GLU A 677 15.32 -49.09 9.69
C GLU A 677 16.13 -50.29 9.20
N VAL A 678 15.48 -51.25 8.53
CA VAL A 678 16.14 -52.45 7.99
C VAL A 678 17.04 -52.09 6.81
N ILE A 679 16.55 -51.27 5.88
CA ILE A 679 17.33 -50.85 4.70
C ILE A 679 18.42 -49.87 5.11
N LEU A 680 18.12 -49.00 6.09
CA LEU A 680 19.09 -48.12 6.72
C LEU A 680 20.21 -48.89 7.42
N ALA A 681 19.88 -49.94 8.17
CA ALA A 681 20.88 -50.79 8.83
C ALA A 681 21.79 -51.48 7.81
N VAL A 682 21.23 -51.95 6.68
CA VAL A 682 22.03 -52.48 5.56
C VAL A 682 22.95 -51.40 4.97
N ALA A 683 22.43 -50.19 4.74
CA ALA A 683 23.21 -49.06 4.24
C ALA A 683 24.34 -48.63 5.19
N ASN A 684 24.15 -48.76 6.50
CA ASN A 684 25.15 -48.49 7.53
C ASN A 684 26.16 -49.65 7.73
N GLY A 685 25.95 -50.80 7.08
CA GLY A 685 26.88 -51.93 7.10
C GLY A 685 26.63 -52.93 8.23
N ASP A 686 25.37 -53.14 8.66
CA ASP A 686 25.04 -54.24 9.56
C ASP A 686 25.28 -55.61 8.85
N PRO A 687 26.28 -56.39 9.29
CA PRO A 687 26.65 -57.64 8.63
C PRO A 687 25.61 -58.76 8.83
N ARG A 688 24.59 -58.57 9.67
CA ARG A 688 23.56 -59.58 9.98
C ARG A 688 22.37 -59.57 9.02
N LEU A 689 22.20 -58.52 8.22
CA LEU A 689 20.98 -58.27 7.43
C LEU A 689 21.09 -58.58 5.93
N GLY A 690 22.25 -59.05 5.48
CA GLY A 690 22.43 -59.57 4.13
C GLY A 690 22.52 -58.51 3.01
N ARG A 691 22.61 -59.01 1.78
CA ARG A 691 23.28 -58.40 0.61
C ARG A 691 23.07 -56.89 0.44
N THR A 692 24.11 -56.10 0.71
CA THR A 692 24.25 -54.69 0.32
C THR A 692 24.41 -54.52 -1.20
N PRO A 693 23.86 -53.46 -1.83
CA PRO A 693 24.15 -53.12 -3.22
C PRO A 693 25.64 -52.89 -3.43
N ARG A 694 26.16 -53.17 -4.64
CA ARG A 694 27.60 -53.16 -4.94
C ARG A 694 28.27 -51.82 -4.71
N HIS A 695 27.50 -50.74 -4.83
CA HIS A 695 27.93 -49.40 -4.45
C HIS A 695 27.00 -48.81 -3.41
N ILE A 696 27.56 -48.33 -2.31
CA ILE A 696 26.85 -47.49 -1.35
C ILE A 696 27.40 -46.08 -1.46
N VAL A 697 26.53 -45.14 -1.78
CA VAL A 697 26.85 -43.73 -1.99
C VAL A 697 26.31 -42.95 -0.82
N ASP A 698 27.20 -42.53 0.07
CA ASP A 698 26.91 -41.71 1.24
C ASP A 698 26.90 -40.24 0.83
N ILE A 699 25.71 -39.64 0.78
CA ILE A 699 25.47 -38.23 0.50
C ILE A 699 25.23 -37.54 1.83
N GLU A 700 26.14 -36.66 2.24
CA GLU A 700 26.00 -35.89 3.47
C GLU A 700 25.84 -34.40 3.13
N VAL A 701 24.73 -33.82 3.56
CA VAL A 701 24.47 -32.38 3.49
C VAL A 701 24.55 -31.81 4.90
N ARG A 702 25.53 -30.94 5.17
CA ARG A 702 25.65 -30.26 6.46
C ARG A 702 25.12 -28.84 6.39
N ARG A 703 24.20 -28.51 7.27
CA ARG A 703 23.87 -27.12 7.62
C ARG A 703 24.89 -26.67 8.67
N GLN A 704 25.64 -25.61 8.38
CA GLN A 704 26.57 -25.05 9.38
C GLN A 704 25.75 -24.31 10.46
N SER A 705 26.17 -24.48 11.71
CA SER A 705 25.63 -23.80 12.89
C SER A 705 25.88 -22.30 12.81
N ASP A 706 24.91 -21.51 13.28
CA ASP A 706 25.16 -20.12 13.66
C ASP A 706 26.34 -20.08 14.64
N TRP A 707 27.22 -19.10 14.45
CA TRP A 707 28.38 -18.86 15.30
C TRP A 707 27.96 -18.76 16.77
N VAL A 708 28.33 -19.76 17.58
CA VAL A 708 28.55 -19.56 19.02
C VAL A 708 30.04 -19.29 19.20
N ASP A 709 30.35 -18.14 19.78
CA ASP A 709 31.69 -17.66 20.09
C ASP A 709 32.61 -18.73 20.69
N ALA A 710 33.50 -19.29 19.86
CA ALA A 710 34.71 -19.97 20.34
C ALA A 710 35.81 -18.94 20.67
N ARG A 711 35.45 -17.92 21.47
CA ARG A 711 36.38 -16.94 22.06
C ARG A 711 36.07 -16.65 23.53
N THR A 712 35.57 -17.60 24.31
CA THR A 712 35.55 -17.45 25.79
C THR A 712 35.39 -18.78 26.53
N VAL A 713 36.33 -19.72 26.41
CA VAL A 713 36.72 -20.59 27.55
C VAL A 713 38.19 -20.95 27.39
N GLY A 714 39.03 -20.02 27.78
CA GLY A 714 40.48 -20.16 27.83
C GLY A 714 41.03 -19.08 28.75
N GLU A 715 40.52 -19.04 29.99
CA GLU A 715 41.16 -18.47 31.19
C GLU A 715 40.16 -18.52 32.37
N LYS A 716 40.05 -19.69 33.00
CA LYS A 716 40.26 -19.93 34.44
C LYS A 716 39.97 -21.38 34.78
#